data_AF-A0A941MVZ9-F1
#
_entry.id   AF-A0A941MVZ9-F1
#
_cell.length_a   1.000
_cell.length_b   1.000
_cell.length_c   1.000
_cell.angle_alpha   90.00
_cell.angle_beta   90.00
_cell.angle_gamma   90.00
#
_symmetry.space_group_name_H-M   'P 1'
#
loop_
_entity.id
_entity.type
_entity.pdbx_description
1 polymer ?
#
loop_
_entity_poly.entity_id
_entity_poly.type
_entity_poly.pdbx_seq_one_letter_code
_entity_poly.pdbx_strand_id
1 'polypeptide(L)'
;QVNWGNEPPLEPNKPSDNLVPNPKDPLRVQHERIDKWKQTVGALKLLAQEKIPFALSTEGLENPADLFKGIRQAIAAGLPRQAALSALTRDAAQLLGVDKRLGTLTAGKLAHLTILNGPFDDERSKVRFVVVDGRRFEFNKGAEAVPAGTPAAPAINLTGTWILEIEAGEGKVPATLELTQSGNNLAGTFRSMSGDGKVTAGKLDGTKIELVVAIGAGAQTIELKFNGTTEQIAEGKISGTLKSAFGAPAKWLANRKPAEATQPNAVAIGLETEPDKKAPDKKDTTAPGDLPTEIEADRLQHPLATGGNVLIKGGTVLPPQGDPLPETSILVRQGKIAAIGRDLNPDEGMAVIDAKGRFVMAGIIDTHSHIMFADGMGGVNEATASMVPEVRVKDVVRSNDPSAYRALAGGVTAARLLHGSANVIGGQDAVVKLKFGRRSSEQILQGNPQGVKFALGENVKFQTGRFPNTRLGVEATLNRAFMEAVDYRRQWMEYRKAVEKAGGNPGALALLPPRRDLRLEALADIIEHQIFIHCHCYRADEILMLLRVTSDLGIRVWSLQHVLEGYKVAPEIVAHGASCSTFADWWAYKMEAFDATPYNAALMHEAGANSVLKSDDAELIRHMYLEAAKTVRYGGVAPDVALRMITLNSARELGLDSRIGSIEVGKDADLAIFSAHPLNAFTRCEMTLIEGEPYFIREKQPSAMSAAAAAASAQPRPLTFASPEIRAKTVDLTPAPDRRYAIVGGTVHPVDQPDIERGTVLVHGDKIVAVGNNVEVPAGTKTIDATGLHVYPGLIDAGTVLGLIEIGKVQETHDYAEAGLFQPDLRAGVAINPDSELIPVTRAGGITAALVRPAGGIICGQVSIMKPDGWTVPEMVLSYEAGLQIDWPGEKDNQPRIDQLKEFLNEGRTYLKLQKAAAEAKTPAPIKDPRYEALGPYLDGKKPIFVQANTRKEIAESLLFAEQEKLKIVITGGLDAWKLAAELKKREVPVIVSAVMSRPLEDYDPFDAPYANPGRLHEAGVLFAIHSNATSTAGYSASNSRNAPFEAAQAVAYGLPEAEGLKAVTLNAAKILQMDHQMGSLTAGKLANILISDGSPLQETTQYKAIIVSGKAYAPESRHTKLYDKYRARLHEVRAQKP
;
A
#
# COMPACT_ATOMS: atom_id res chain seq x y z
N GLN A 1 8.28 6.41 -28.26
CA GLN A 1 7.65 7.73 -28.04
C GLN A 1 8.60 8.57 -27.22
N VAL A 2 8.63 9.87 -27.43
CA VAL A 2 9.64 10.76 -26.84
C VAL A 2 8.94 11.92 -26.17
N ASN A 3 8.85 11.91 -24.85
CA ASN A 3 8.60 13.11 -24.05
C ASN A 3 9.46 13.01 -22.79
N TRP A 4 10.69 13.50 -22.89
CA TRP A 4 11.68 13.41 -21.81
C TRP A 4 11.57 14.54 -20.79
N GLY A 5 10.76 15.57 -21.06
CA GLY A 5 10.69 16.76 -20.21
C GLY A 5 12.02 17.49 -20.03
N ASN A 6 12.08 18.39 -19.04
CA ASN A 6 13.33 18.95 -18.54
C ASN A 6 13.87 18.09 -17.39
N GLU A 7 15.17 18.21 -17.11
CA GLU A 7 15.75 17.63 -15.89
C GLU A 7 14.98 18.13 -14.66
N PRO A 8 14.52 17.24 -13.77
CA PRO A 8 13.86 17.63 -12.53
C PRO A 8 14.78 18.50 -11.66
N PRO A 9 14.26 19.56 -11.01
CA PRO A 9 15.07 20.42 -10.15
C PRO A 9 15.44 19.71 -8.83
N LEU A 10 16.59 20.07 -8.26
CA LEU A 10 17.02 19.67 -6.92
C LEU A 10 16.93 20.88 -5.96
N GLU A 11 15.93 20.87 -5.09
CA GLU A 11 15.57 21.97 -4.20
C GLU A 11 15.43 21.47 -2.75
N PRO A 12 16.49 21.57 -1.91
CA PRO A 12 16.42 21.14 -0.52
C PRO A 12 15.44 22.01 0.29
N ASN A 13 14.73 21.36 1.21
CA ASN A 13 13.94 22.08 2.22
C ASN A 13 14.87 22.91 3.12
N LYS A 14 14.59 24.21 3.27
CA LYS A 14 15.31 25.06 4.21
C LYS A 14 14.71 24.88 5.61
N PRO A 15 15.52 24.81 6.68
CA PRO A 15 15.02 24.86 8.05
C PRO A 15 14.13 26.09 8.27
N SER A 16 12.99 25.88 8.91
CA SER A 16 12.02 26.92 9.25
C SER A 16 11.49 26.66 10.65
N ASP A 17 11.47 27.68 11.50
CA ASP A 17 10.83 27.63 12.82
C ASP A 17 9.30 27.61 12.73
N ASN A 18 8.77 28.02 11.58
CA ASN A 18 7.34 28.02 11.26
C ASN A 18 6.96 26.71 10.56
N LEU A 19 5.76 26.22 10.89
CA LEU A 19 5.13 25.11 10.20
C LEU A 19 4.87 25.48 8.73
N VAL A 20 5.58 24.81 7.82
CA VAL A 20 5.39 24.96 6.37
C VAL A 20 4.39 23.89 5.91
N PRO A 21 3.23 24.24 5.33
CA PRO A 21 2.25 23.23 4.93
C PRO A 21 2.66 22.36 3.77
N ASN A 22 3.28 22.96 2.74
CA ASN A 22 3.69 22.27 1.52
C ASN A 22 5.22 22.30 1.36
N PRO A 23 5.98 21.47 2.10
CA PRO A 23 7.41 21.34 1.89
C PRO A 23 7.71 20.69 0.54
N LYS A 24 8.92 20.86 0.04
CA LYS A 24 9.43 20.10 -1.11
C LYS A 24 9.55 18.63 -0.74
N ASP A 25 9.50 17.75 -1.75
CA ASP A 25 9.70 16.32 -1.54
C ASP A 25 11.05 16.02 -0.88
N PRO A 26 11.20 14.91 -0.13
CA PRO A 26 12.48 14.53 0.45
C PRO A 26 13.60 14.46 -0.58
N LEU A 27 14.82 14.82 -0.19
CA LEU A 27 15.95 14.88 -1.13
C LEU A 27 16.20 13.55 -1.85
N ARG A 28 15.98 12.42 -1.18
CA ARG A 28 16.08 11.08 -1.79
C ARG A 28 15.10 10.90 -2.97
N VAL A 29 13.87 11.39 -2.84
CA VAL A 29 12.85 11.33 -3.90
C VAL A 29 13.25 12.22 -5.07
N GLN A 30 13.75 13.42 -4.78
CA GLN A 30 14.21 14.34 -5.82
C GLN A 30 15.38 13.74 -6.62
N HIS A 31 16.36 13.13 -5.94
CA HIS A 31 17.45 12.40 -6.60
C HIS A 31 16.94 11.21 -7.44
N GLU A 32 16.00 10.41 -6.91
CA GLU A 32 15.41 9.30 -7.67
C GLU A 32 14.73 9.79 -8.96
N ARG A 33 14.02 10.91 -8.92
CA ARG A 33 13.40 11.51 -10.12
C ARG A 33 14.45 11.93 -11.15
N ILE A 34 15.55 12.52 -10.70
CA ILE A 34 16.68 12.88 -11.56
C ILE A 34 17.30 11.62 -12.18
N ASP A 35 17.49 10.56 -11.41
CA ASP A 35 18.06 9.31 -11.90
C ASP A 35 17.13 8.61 -12.91
N LYS A 36 15.82 8.57 -12.65
CA LYS A 36 14.79 8.08 -13.59
C LYS A 36 14.75 8.90 -14.88
N TRP A 37 14.87 10.22 -14.77
CA TRP A 37 14.98 11.09 -15.93
C TRP A 37 16.24 10.78 -16.74
N LYS A 38 17.41 10.65 -16.10
CA LYS A 38 18.68 10.27 -16.76
C LYS A 38 18.57 8.91 -17.45
N GLN A 39 17.93 7.92 -16.82
CA GLN A 39 17.67 6.61 -17.43
C GLN A 39 16.78 6.74 -18.67
N THR A 40 15.72 7.55 -18.61
CA THR A 40 14.78 7.75 -19.72
C THR A 40 15.47 8.42 -20.91
N VAL A 41 16.29 9.45 -20.68
CA VAL A 41 17.08 10.11 -21.73
C VAL A 41 18.18 9.17 -22.26
N GLY A 42 18.83 8.40 -21.38
CA GLY A 42 19.87 7.43 -21.73
C GLY A 42 19.37 6.18 -22.45
N ALA A 43 18.06 5.91 -22.48
CA ALA A 43 17.49 4.71 -23.08
C ALA A 43 17.87 4.55 -24.56
N LEU A 44 17.87 5.64 -25.34
CA LEU A 44 18.25 5.58 -26.76
C LEU A 44 19.72 5.21 -26.97
N LYS A 45 20.60 5.66 -26.06
CA LYS A 45 22.01 5.26 -26.09
C LYS A 45 22.15 3.76 -25.90
N LEU A 46 21.42 3.17 -24.95
CA LEU A 46 21.43 1.73 -24.71
C LEU A 46 20.93 0.95 -25.94
N LEU A 47 19.82 1.38 -26.55
CA LEU A 47 19.32 0.77 -27.80
C LEU A 47 20.37 0.81 -28.92
N ALA A 48 21.05 1.95 -29.09
CA ALA A 48 22.10 2.11 -30.08
C ALA A 48 23.33 1.22 -29.78
N GLN A 49 23.73 1.08 -28.51
CA GLN A 49 24.85 0.23 -28.08
C GLN A 49 24.56 -1.26 -28.34
N GLU A 50 23.34 -1.70 -28.04
CA GLU A 50 22.88 -3.07 -28.27
C GLU A 50 22.48 -3.34 -29.74
N LYS A 51 22.64 -2.34 -30.63
CA LYS A 51 22.32 -2.42 -32.07
C LYS A 51 20.85 -2.79 -32.33
N ILE A 52 19.94 -2.40 -31.44
CA ILE A 52 18.51 -2.58 -31.61
C ILE A 52 17.99 -1.45 -32.50
N PRO A 53 17.36 -1.73 -33.66
CA PRO A 53 16.77 -0.68 -34.49
C PRO A 53 15.65 0.06 -33.75
N PHE A 54 15.67 1.39 -33.81
CA PHE A 54 14.62 2.22 -33.21
C PHE A 54 14.29 3.42 -34.09
N ALA A 55 13.09 3.98 -33.89
CA ALA A 55 12.62 5.18 -34.56
C ALA A 55 12.05 6.17 -33.54
N LEU A 56 12.06 7.46 -33.91
CA LEU A 56 11.51 8.53 -33.08
C LEU A 56 10.14 8.96 -33.64
N SER A 57 9.20 9.20 -32.73
CA SER A 57 7.83 9.67 -33.04
C SER A 57 7.53 10.91 -32.21
N THR A 58 6.74 11.82 -32.78
CA THR A 58 6.23 13.02 -32.09
C THR A 58 5.01 12.73 -31.21
N GLU A 59 4.46 11.51 -31.27
CA GLU A 59 3.36 11.08 -30.41
C GLU A 59 3.78 11.12 -28.93
N GLY A 60 2.97 11.77 -28.09
CA GLY A 60 3.21 11.99 -26.67
C GLY A 60 3.92 13.31 -26.31
N LEU A 61 4.39 14.08 -27.29
CA LEU A 61 4.87 15.46 -27.06
C LEU A 61 3.68 16.41 -26.88
N GLU A 62 3.77 17.32 -25.92
CA GLU A 62 2.82 18.44 -25.80
C GLU A 62 2.92 19.37 -27.01
N ASN A 63 4.14 19.62 -27.49
CA ASN A 63 4.42 20.38 -28.68
C ASN A 63 5.33 19.58 -29.64
N PRO A 64 4.87 19.21 -30.85
CA PRO A 64 5.68 18.48 -31.82
C PRO A 64 7.02 19.14 -32.18
N ALA A 65 7.15 20.46 -32.00
CA ALA A 65 8.39 21.19 -32.21
C ALA A 65 9.51 20.79 -31.22
N ASP A 66 9.16 20.21 -30.08
CA ASP A 66 10.13 19.82 -29.03
C ASP A 66 10.89 18.53 -29.36
N LEU A 67 10.57 17.84 -30.47
CA LEU A 67 11.29 16.65 -30.91
C LEU A 67 12.80 16.88 -30.99
N PHE A 68 13.23 17.99 -31.61
CA PHE A 68 14.66 18.30 -31.76
C PHE A 68 15.31 18.68 -30.43
N LYS A 69 14.56 19.31 -29.51
CA LYS A 69 15.04 19.57 -28.14
C LYS A 69 15.35 18.26 -27.43
N GLY A 70 14.43 17.31 -27.51
CA GLY A 70 14.66 15.98 -26.96
C GLY A 70 15.88 15.30 -27.57
N ILE A 71 15.99 15.30 -28.90
CA ILE A 71 17.10 14.62 -29.59
C ILE A 71 18.46 15.17 -29.14
N ARG A 72 18.55 16.48 -28.94
CA ARG A 72 19.75 17.11 -28.37
C ARG A 72 20.03 16.63 -26.95
N GLN A 73 19.01 16.48 -26.10
CA GLN A 73 19.17 15.89 -24.76
C GLN A 73 19.71 14.45 -24.85
N ALA A 74 19.18 13.62 -25.76
CA ALA A 74 19.65 12.25 -25.96
C ALA A 74 21.10 12.20 -26.48
N ILE A 75 21.46 13.07 -27.42
CA ILE A 75 22.84 13.21 -27.92
C ILE A 75 23.79 13.65 -26.80
N ALA A 76 23.38 14.64 -25.99
CA ALA A 76 24.13 15.10 -24.83
C ALA A 76 24.31 13.97 -23.78
N ALA A 77 23.33 13.07 -23.64
CA ALA A 77 23.43 11.87 -22.80
C ALA A 77 24.26 10.73 -23.43
N GLY A 78 24.83 10.92 -24.62
CA GLY A 78 25.77 10.01 -25.26
C GLY A 78 25.18 9.15 -26.38
N LEU A 79 23.98 9.45 -26.90
CA LEU A 79 23.49 8.84 -28.13
C LEU A 79 24.37 9.29 -29.32
N PRO A 80 24.95 8.36 -30.10
CA PRO A 80 25.72 8.75 -31.28
C PRO A 80 24.85 9.55 -32.25
N ARG A 81 25.34 10.72 -32.69
CA ARG A 81 24.63 11.62 -33.62
C ARG A 81 24.12 10.90 -34.87
N GLN A 82 24.91 9.98 -35.41
CA GLN A 82 24.52 9.19 -36.57
C GLN A 82 23.34 8.25 -36.28
N ALA A 83 23.29 7.66 -35.08
CA ALA A 83 22.17 6.82 -34.66
C ALA A 83 20.89 7.66 -34.51
N ALA A 84 20.99 8.87 -33.94
CA ALA A 84 19.87 9.80 -33.85
C ALA A 84 19.31 10.18 -35.24
N LEU A 85 20.18 10.50 -36.19
CA LEU A 85 19.77 10.82 -37.57
C LEU A 85 19.15 9.60 -38.27
N SER A 86 19.74 8.43 -38.08
CA SER A 86 19.25 7.18 -38.66
C SER A 86 17.86 6.81 -38.12
N ALA A 87 17.62 7.00 -36.83
CA ALA A 87 16.33 6.78 -36.18
C ALA A 87 15.22 7.72 -36.68
N LEU A 88 15.58 8.93 -37.15
CA LEU A 88 14.63 9.84 -37.81
C LEU A 88 14.36 9.50 -39.28
N THR A 89 15.23 8.71 -39.91
CA THR A 89 15.24 8.56 -41.38
C THR A 89 15.26 7.10 -41.80
N ARG A 90 16.45 6.51 -41.97
CA ARG A 90 16.65 5.16 -42.51
C ARG A 90 15.94 4.11 -41.67
N ASP A 91 16.15 4.10 -40.35
CA ASP A 91 15.65 3.04 -39.48
C ASP A 91 14.13 3.15 -39.32
N ALA A 92 13.58 4.38 -39.31
CA ALA A 92 12.14 4.61 -39.37
C ALA A 92 11.52 4.06 -40.66
N ALA A 93 12.13 4.33 -41.83
CA ALA A 93 11.65 3.82 -43.10
C ALA A 93 11.73 2.29 -43.18
N GLN A 94 12.78 1.69 -42.60
CA GLN A 94 12.94 0.24 -42.53
C GLN A 94 11.88 -0.40 -41.63
N LEU A 95 11.65 0.14 -40.43
CA LEU A 95 10.63 -0.35 -39.50
C LEU A 95 9.21 -0.26 -40.09
N LEU A 96 8.95 0.73 -40.94
CA LEU A 96 7.69 0.90 -41.65
C LEU A 96 7.60 0.11 -42.97
N GLY A 97 8.66 -0.61 -43.39
CA GLY A 97 8.68 -1.38 -44.64
C GLY A 97 8.64 -0.52 -45.92
N VAL A 98 9.03 0.75 -45.83
CA VAL A 98 9.02 1.73 -46.95
C VAL A 98 10.43 2.22 -47.31
N ASP A 99 11.47 1.57 -46.79
CA ASP A 99 12.87 1.88 -47.05
C ASP A 99 13.21 1.86 -48.54
N LYS A 100 12.57 1.04 -49.37
CA LYS A 100 12.77 1.08 -50.84
C LYS A 100 12.38 2.41 -51.47
N ARG A 101 11.51 3.20 -50.81
CA ARG A 101 10.97 4.48 -51.31
C ARG A 101 11.50 5.69 -50.55
N LEU A 102 11.86 5.54 -49.26
CA LEU A 102 12.15 6.63 -48.32
C LEU A 102 13.40 6.33 -47.45
N GLY A 103 13.77 7.28 -46.58
CA GLY A 103 14.74 7.09 -45.50
C GLY A 103 16.21 7.30 -45.87
N THR A 104 16.58 7.29 -47.15
CA THR A 104 17.95 7.62 -47.62
C THR A 104 17.91 8.48 -48.89
N LEU A 105 19.04 9.10 -49.24
CA LEU A 105 19.22 9.89 -50.47
C LEU A 105 19.68 9.06 -51.67
N THR A 106 19.36 7.77 -51.71
CA THR A 106 19.74 6.87 -52.80
C THR A 106 18.95 7.19 -54.06
N ALA A 107 19.62 7.22 -55.23
CA ALA A 107 18.97 7.46 -56.52
C ALA A 107 17.81 6.46 -56.76
N GLY A 108 16.67 6.96 -57.24
CA GLY A 108 15.45 6.16 -57.48
C GLY A 108 14.42 6.21 -56.34
N LYS A 109 14.76 6.76 -55.17
CA LYS A 109 13.80 7.01 -54.06
C LYS A 109 13.02 8.32 -54.25
N LEU A 110 11.90 8.46 -53.54
CA LEU A 110 11.09 9.68 -53.58
C LEU A 110 11.86 10.86 -52.99
N ALA A 111 11.76 12.02 -53.64
CA ALA A 111 12.47 13.25 -53.25
C ALA A 111 11.79 13.95 -52.05
N HIS A 112 11.68 13.25 -50.92
CA HIS A 112 11.31 13.85 -49.64
C HIS A 112 12.57 14.33 -48.91
N LEU A 113 12.82 15.65 -48.95
CA LEU A 113 14.04 16.25 -48.42
C LEU A 113 13.70 17.33 -47.40
N THR A 114 14.42 17.35 -46.28
CA THR A 114 14.35 18.46 -45.31
C THR A 114 15.65 19.24 -45.38
N ILE A 115 15.58 20.51 -45.76
CA ILE A 115 16.76 21.36 -45.88
C ILE A 115 16.82 22.30 -44.68
N LEU A 116 17.85 22.10 -43.85
CA LEU A 116 18.15 22.94 -42.70
C LEU A 116 19.19 23.99 -43.06
N ASN A 117 19.21 25.11 -42.32
CA ASN A 117 20.29 26.11 -42.42
C ASN A 117 21.54 25.73 -41.60
N GLY A 118 21.56 24.56 -40.94
CA GLY A 118 22.67 24.08 -40.11
C GLY A 118 22.53 22.61 -39.67
N PRO A 119 23.45 22.10 -38.85
CA PRO A 119 23.35 20.79 -38.17
C PRO A 119 21.99 20.53 -37.51
N PHE A 120 21.38 19.35 -37.69
CA PHE A 120 20.03 19.06 -37.15
C PHE A 120 19.95 19.08 -35.60
N ASP A 121 21.09 18.92 -34.95
CA ASP A 121 21.31 18.87 -33.51
C ASP A 121 21.81 20.21 -32.92
N ASP A 122 21.90 21.27 -33.72
CA ASP A 122 22.18 22.63 -33.22
C ASP A 122 20.86 23.38 -32.95
N GLU A 123 20.76 24.05 -31.80
CA GLU A 123 19.57 24.80 -31.38
C GLU A 123 19.21 25.96 -32.30
N ARG A 124 20.19 26.50 -33.02
CA ARG A 124 19.99 27.62 -33.96
C ARG A 124 19.50 27.15 -35.32
N SER A 125 19.58 25.86 -35.60
CA SER A 125 19.17 25.28 -36.88
C SER A 125 17.67 25.31 -37.04
N LYS A 126 17.23 25.81 -38.20
CA LYS A 126 15.85 25.94 -38.64
C LYS A 126 15.68 25.24 -39.97
N VAL A 127 14.49 24.66 -40.19
CA VAL A 127 14.08 24.15 -41.49
C VAL A 127 13.88 25.33 -42.45
N ARG A 128 14.69 25.44 -43.49
CA ARG A 128 14.53 26.49 -44.52
C ARG A 128 13.35 26.16 -45.41
N PHE A 129 13.36 24.95 -45.96
CA PHE A 129 12.33 24.42 -46.83
C PHE A 129 12.34 22.90 -46.81
N VAL A 130 11.21 22.30 -47.18
CA VAL A 130 11.11 20.86 -47.44
C VAL A 130 10.77 20.63 -48.90
N VAL A 131 11.15 19.48 -49.42
CA VAL A 131 10.71 18.95 -50.71
C VAL A 131 9.85 17.73 -50.41
N VAL A 132 8.65 17.66 -50.96
CA VAL A 132 7.72 16.53 -50.80
C VAL A 132 7.27 16.14 -52.20
N ASP A 133 7.52 14.90 -52.60
CA ASP A 133 7.27 14.42 -53.97
C ASP A 133 7.86 15.35 -55.06
N GLY A 134 9.06 15.88 -54.81
CA GLY A 134 9.73 16.81 -55.72
C GLY A 134 9.19 18.24 -55.70
N ARG A 135 8.13 18.53 -54.94
CA ARG A 135 7.55 19.87 -54.79
C ARG A 135 8.15 20.58 -53.58
N ARG A 136 8.63 21.81 -53.78
CA ARG A 136 9.29 22.61 -52.74
C ARG A 136 8.28 23.44 -51.93
N PHE A 137 8.38 23.39 -50.61
CA PHE A 137 7.60 24.17 -49.66
C PHE A 137 8.56 24.97 -48.76
N GLU A 138 8.56 26.29 -48.89
CA GLU A 138 9.45 27.19 -48.14
C GLU A 138 8.79 27.71 -46.87
N PHE A 139 9.55 27.76 -45.77
CA PHE A 139 9.08 28.26 -44.47
C PHE A 139 9.86 29.48 -43.99
N ASN A 140 11.19 29.34 -43.84
CA ASN A 140 12.06 30.38 -43.27
C ASN A 140 12.88 31.09 -44.35
N LYS A 141 12.20 31.89 -45.19
CA LYS A 141 12.84 32.74 -46.21
C LYS A 141 13.73 33.78 -45.53
N GLY A 142 15.05 33.59 -45.59
CA GLY A 142 16.04 34.49 -45.00
C GLY A 142 16.79 33.95 -43.78
N ALA A 143 16.55 32.70 -43.37
CA ALA A 143 17.38 32.07 -42.35
C ALA A 143 18.83 31.94 -42.84
N GLU A 144 19.75 32.66 -42.18
CA GLU A 144 21.19 32.63 -42.44
C GLU A 144 21.75 31.23 -42.14
N ALA A 145 22.82 30.86 -42.84
CA ALA A 145 23.51 29.61 -42.58
C ALA A 145 24.10 29.64 -41.17
N VAL A 146 23.72 28.68 -40.32
CA VAL A 146 24.43 28.40 -39.07
C VAL A 146 25.77 27.82 -39.50
N PRO A 147 26.91 28.46 -39.18
CA PRO A 147 28.22 27.96 -39.58
C PRO A 147 28.36 26.51 -39.15
N ALA A 148 28.79 25.64 -40.07
CA ALA A 148 29.12 24.26 -39.72
C ALA A 148 30.28 24.31 -38.73
N GLY A 149 29.97 24.26 -37.44
CA GLY A 149 30.97 24.06 -36.41
C GLY A 149 31.70 22.76 -36.75
N THR A 150 33.03 22.85 -36.86
CA THR A 150 33.96 21.73 -36.67
C THR A 150 33.39 20.79 -35.60
N PRO A 151 33.45 19.45 -35.76
CA PRO A 151 32.98 18.53 -34.72
C PRO A 151 33.48 19.05 -33.38
N ALA A 152 32.57 19.27 -32.43
CA ALA A 152 32.95 19.73 -31.11
C ALA A 152 34.03 18.75 -30.61
N ALA A 153 35.26 19.26 -30.49
CA ALA A 153 36.30 18.56 -29.77
C ALA A 153 35.69 18.15 -28.41
N PRO A 154 36.02 16.96 -27.87
CA PRO A 154 35.46 16.52 -26.60
C PRO A 154 35.50 17.68 -25.62
N ALA A 155 34.33 18.10 -25.12
CA ALA A 155 34.23 19.29 -24.29
C ALA A 155 35.23 19.13 -23.15
N ILE A 156 36.29 19.95 -23.16
CA ILE A 156 37.34 19.88 -22.16
C ILE A 156 36.67 20.25 -20.84
N ASN A 157 36.46 19.25 -19.98
CA ASN A 157 35.91 19.43 -18.65
C ASN A 157 37.07 19.47 -17.65
N LEU A 158 37.29 20.64 -17.07
CA LEU A 158 38.28 20.87 -16.02
C LEU A 158 37.69 20.76 -14.62
N THR A 159 36.39 20.51 -14.48
CA THR A 159 35.72 20.36 -13.18
C THR A 159 36.28 19.18 -12.41
N GLY A 160 36.70 19.42 -11.17
CA GLY A 160 37.31 18.43 -10.29
C GLY A 160 38.51 18.97 -9.51
N THR A 161 39.12 18.10 -8.72
CA THR A 161 40.28 18.42 -7.89
C THR A 161 41.59 18.05 -8.62
N TRP A 162 42.52 19.00 -8.66
CA TRP A 162 43.82 18.90 -9.31
C TRP A 162 44.94 19.08 -8.30
N ILE A 163 45.95 18.22 -8.35
CA ILE A 163 47.16 18.33 -7.54
C ILE A 163 48.24 18.97 -8.39
N LEU A 164 48.66 20.19 -8.02
CA LEU A 164 49.64 21.02 -8.71
C LEU A 164 51.03 20.81 -8.09
N GLU A 165 52.05 20.70 -8.94
CA GLU A 165 53.45 20.93 -8.61
C GLU A 165 53.93 22.19 -9.34
N ILE A 166 54.45 23.17 -8.60
CA ILE A 166 55.00 24.42 -9.14
C ILE A 166 56.53 24.42 -8.91
N GLU A 167 57.31 24.54 -9.97
CA GLU A 167 58.78 24.65 -9.91
C GLU A 167 59.21 26.11 -9.84
N ALA A 168 59.71 26.55 -8.68
CA ALA A 168 60.24 27.89 -8.48
C ALA A 168 61.60 27.83 -7.78
N GLY A 169 62.66 28.33 -8.44
CA GLY A 169 63.97 28.75 -7.90
C GLY A 169 64.78 27.77 -7.04
N GLU A 170 64.21 27.27 -5.95
CA GLU A 170 64.85 26.45 -4.92
C GLU A 170 64.09 25.14 -4.58
N GLY A 171 62.97 24.83 -5.24
CA GLY A 171 62.29 23.53 -5.06
C GLY A 171 60.93 23.41 -5.75
N LYS A 172 60.32 22.21 -5.66
CA LYS A 172 58.94 21.94 -6.11
C LYS A 172 57.96 22.22 -4.97
N VAL A 173 56.97 23.08 -5.22
CA VAL A 173 55.92 23.43 -4.25
C VAL A 173 54.63 22.72 -4.64
N PRO A 174 54.10 21.79 -3.80
CA PRO A 174 52.81 21.18 -4.04
C PRO A 174 51.65 22.12 -3.66
N ALA A 175 50.59 22.13 -4.45
CA ALA A 175 49.37 22.86 -4.22
C ALA A 175 48.15 22.06 -4.71
N THR A 176 46.94 22.43 -4.28
CA THR A 176 45.69 21.83 -4.77
C THR A 176 44.81 22.89 -5.38
N LEU A 177 44.21 22.60 -6.52
CA LEU A 177 43.28 23.46 -7.23
C LEU A 177 41.97 22.72 -7.48
N GLU A 178 40.88 23.24 -6.94
CA GLU A 178 39.54 22.72 -7.16
C GLU A 178 38.80 23.65 -8.12
N LEU A 179 38.40 23.13 -9.29
CA LEU A 179 37.79 23.91 -10.35
C LEU A 179 36.33 23.48 -10.57
N THR A 180 35.49 24.46 -10.90
CA THR A 180 34.15 24.30 -11.47
C THR A 180 34.09 25.09 -12.76
N GLN A 181 33.74 24.40 -13.85
CA GLN A 181 33.66 25.01 -15.18
C GLN A 181 32.21 25.27 -15.57
N SER A 182 31.89 26.52 -15.91
CA SER A 182 30.60 26.93 -16.46
C SER A 182 30.82 27.63 -17.80
N GLY A 183 30.66 26.90 -18.90
CA GLY A 183 31.06 27.34 -20.24
C GLY A 183 32.59 27.51 -20.32
N ASN A 184 33.04 28.69 -20.75
CA ASN A 184 34.46 29.04 -20.81
C ASN A 184 34.99 29.68 -19.51
N ASN A 185 34.12 29.89 -18.51
CA ASN A 185 34.52 30.48 -17.24
C ASN A 185 34.91 29.39 -16.23
N LEU A 186 36.04 29.59 -15.56
CA LEU A 186 36.55 28.73 -14.51
C LEU A 186 36.48 29.47 -13.18
N ALA A 187 35.79 28.87 -12.21
CA ALA A 187 35.78 29.30 -10.83
C ALA A 187 36.39 28.19 -9.96
N GLY A 188 36.92 28.55 -8.79
CA GLY A 188 37.58 27.54 -7.97
C GLY A 188 38.29 28.08 -6.75
N THR A 189 38.86 27.15 -6.00
CA THR A 189 39.73 27.46 -4.86
C THR A 189 41.11 26.85 -5.07
N PHE A 190 42.13 27.56 -4.59
CA PHE A 190 43.52 27.16 -4.65
C PHE A 190 44.05 27.09 -3.22
N ARG A 191 44.71 25.99 -2.87
CA ARG A 191 45.32 25.79 -1.55
C ARG A 191 46.79 25.44 -1.69
N SER A 192 47.65 26.14 -0.96
CA SER A 192 49.09 25.88 -0.94
C SER A 192 49.67 26.22 0.43
N MET A 193 50.84 25.67 0.75
CA MET A 193 51.55 26.01 1.99
C MET A 193 51.91 27.50 2.13
N SER A 194 51.95 28.24 1.01
CA SER A 194 52.28 29.68 0.98
C SER A 194 51.04 30.60 1.05
N GLY A 195 49.84 30.04 1.19
CA GLY A 195 48.58 30.77 1.30
C GLY A 195 47.46 30.17 0.45
N ASP A 196 46.23 30.23 0.98
CA ASP A 196 45.01 29.85 0.27
C ASP A 196 44.45 31.04 -0.52
N GLY A 197 43.87 30.76 -1.68
CA GLY A 197 43.34 31.79 -2.57
C GLY A 197 42.11 31.33 -3.35
N LYS A 198 41.35 32.29 -3.85
CA LYS A 198 40.22 32.02 -4.75
C LYS A 198 40.62 32.36 -6.18
N VAL A 199 40.12 31.59 -7.14
CA VAL A 199 40.20 31.96 -8.56
C VAL A 199 39.30 33.18 -8.75
N THR A 200 39.90 34.35 -8.97
CA THR A 200 39.20 35.63 -9.15
C THR A 200 38.83 35.87 -10.60
N ALA A 201 39.61 35.33 -11.54
CA ALA A 201 39.30 35.30 -12.95
C ALA A 201 39.84 34.01 -13.56
N GLY A 202 39.01 33.23 -14.23
CA GLY A 202 39.40 31.99 -14.87
C GLY A 202 38.72 31.83 -16.22
N LYS A 203 39.50 31.57 -17.27
CA LYS A 203 38.99 31.42 -18.63
C LYS A 203 39.68 30.26 -19.35
N LEU A 204 38.87 29.49 -20.08
CA LEU A 204 39.32 28.50 -21.05
C LEU A 204 39.04 29.04 -22.46
N ASP A 205 40.07 29.13 -23.28
CA ASP A 205 39.96 29.55 -24.69
C ASP A 205 40.66 28.54 -25.59
N GLY A 206 39.87 27.67 -26.22
CA GLY A 206 40.37 26.49 -26.92
C GLY A 206 41.10 25.54 -25.96
N THR A 207 42.39 25.31 -26.20
CA THR A 207 43.24 24.49 -25.32
C THR A 207 43.95 25.29 -24.23
N LYS A 208 43.87 26.63 -24.24
CA LYS A 208 44.60 27.51 -23.29
C LYS A 208 43.77 27.82 -22.06
N ILE A 209 44.38 27.66 -20.89
CA ILE A 209 43.82 28.02 -19.58
C ILE A 209 44.50 29.29 -19.10
N GLU A 210 43.70 30.28 -18.68
CA GLU A 210 44.19 31.42 -17.91
C GLU A 210 43.45 31.45 -16.57
N LEU A 211 44.18 31.40 -15.46
CA LEU A 211 43.64 31.50 -14.10
C LEU A 211 44.41 32.57 -13.34
N VAL A 212 43.67 33.49 -12.73
CA VAL A 212 44.19 34.45 -11.76
C VAL A 212 43.71 34.02 -10.39
N VAL A 213 44.66 33.73 -9.52
CA VAL A 213 44.41 33.37 -8.12
C VAL A 213 44.95 34.48 -7.26
N ALA A 214 44.09 35.06 -6.43
CA ALA A 214 44.51 35.99 -5.39
C ALA A 214 44.79 35.21 -4.12
N ILE A 215 46.06 35.14 -3.69
CA ILE A 215 46.47 34.58 -2.41
C ILE A 215 46.77 35.71 -1.42
N GLY A 216 46.32 35.55 -0.17
CA GLY A 216 46.59 36.52 0.90
C GLY A 216 47.85 36.14 1.66
N ALA A 217 48.84 37.03 1.68
CA ALA A 217 50.03 36.91 2.54
C ALA A 217 50.06 38.09 3.52
N GLY A 218 49.27 38.02 4.59
CA GLY A 218 49.10 39.14 5.52
C GLY A 218 48.26 40.28 4.93
N ALA A 219 48.68 41.54 5.14
CA ALA A 219 47.92 42.74 4.72
C ALA A 219 48.03 43.08 3.22
N GLN A 220 48.67 42.24 2.40
CA GLN A 220 48.83 42.45 0.97
C GLN A 220 48.37 41.22 0.17
N THR A 221 47.58 41.47 -0.88
CA THR A 221 47.10 40.44 -1.82
C THR A 221 48.11 40.27 -2.95
N ILE A 222 48.54 39.03 -3.19
CA ILE A 222 49.43 38.69 -4.31
C ILE A 222 48.61 37.96 -5.38
N GLU A 223 48.62 38.48 -6.61
CA GLU A 223 48.00 37.82 -7.76
C GLU A 223 48.97 36.85 -8.43
N LEU A 224 48.56 35.59 -8.51
CA LEU A 224 49.22 34.52 -9.24
C LEU A 224 48.48 34.29 -10.56
N LYS A 225 49.16 34.50 -11.69
CA LYS A 225 48.58 34.30 -13.03
C LYS A 225 49.13 33.00 -13.64
N PHE A 226 48.31 31.97 -13.61
CA PHE A 226 48.58 30.68 -14.24
C PHE A 226 48.10 30.72 -15.70
N ASN A 227 49.02 30.49 -16.62
CA ASN A 227 48.72 30.31 -18.03
C ASN A 227 49.11 28.89 -18.43
N GLY A 228 48.14 28.03 -18.73
CA GLY A 228 48.35 26.62 -19.02
C GLY A 228 47.74 26.16 -20.33
N THR A 229 47.99 24.89 -20.64
CA THR A 229 47.42 24.18 -21.78
C THR A 229 46.77 22.87 -21.33
N THR A 230 45.74 22.47 -22.06
CA THR A 230 44.94 21.25 -21.86
C THR A 230 45.24 20.18 -22.91
N GLU A 231 46.31 20.35 -23.69
CA GLU A 231 46.71 19.36 -24.71
C GLU A 231 46.91 17.94 -24.14
N GLN A 232 47.27 17.82 -22.86
CA GLN A 232 47.46 16.55 -22.15
C GLN A 232 46.27 16.12 -21.28
N ILE A 233 45.09 16.73 -21.47
CA ILE A 233 43.91 16.47 -20.62
C ILE A 233 43.44 15.01 -20.68
N ALA A 234 43.65 14.34 -21.82
CA ALA A 234 43.32 12.92 -22.00
C ALA A 234 44.12 12.00 -21.06
N GLU A 235 45.30 12.44 -20.59
CA GLU A 235 46.11 11.74 -19.58
C GLU A 235 45.80 12.22 -18.14
N GLY A 236 44.78 13.07 -17.97
CA GLY A 236 44.45 13.68 -16.70
C GLY A 236 45.47 14.74 -16.25
N LYS A 237 46.17 15.40 -17.18
CA LYS A 237 47.21 16.40 -16.87
C LYS A 237 46.93 17.74 -17.52
N ILE A 238 47.25 18.82 -16.82
CA ILE A 238 47.32 20.18 -17.36
C ILE A 238 48.64 20.81 -16.92
N SER A 239 49.27 21.59 -17.77
CA SER A 239 50.57 22.20 -17.45
C SER A 239 50.68 23.59 -18.00
N GLY A 240 51.59 24.40 -17.45
CA GLY A 240 51.71 25.78 -17.84
C GLY A 240 52.87 26.54 -17.21
N THR A 241 52.80 27.85 -17.39
CA THR A 241 53.68 28.81 -16.73
C THR A 241 52.88 29.66 -15.74
N LEU A 242 53.47 29.89 -14.58
CA LEU A 242 52.96 30.76 -13.54
C LEU A 242 53.79 32.04 -13.54
N LYS A 243 53.11 33.19 -13.62
CA LYS A 243 53.71 34.51 -13.37
C LYS A 243 53.17 35.08 -12.06
N SER A 244 54.08 35.51 -11.20
CA SER A 244 53.80 36.26 -9.98
C SER A 244 54.40 37.67 -10.13
N ALA A 245 53.85 38.66 -9.42
CA ALA A 245 54.32 40.04 -9.47
C ALA A 245 55.78 40.24 -8.98
N PHE A 246 56.38 39.24 -8.31
CA PHE A 246 57.66 39.38 -7.61
C PHE A 246 58.74 38.33 -7.95
N GLY A 247 58.56 37.51 -9.01
CA GLY A 247 59.52 36.43 -9.33
C GLY A 247 59.62 36.05 -10.81
N ALA A 248 60.70 35.33 -11.16
CA ALA A 248 60.90 34.77 -12.50
C ALA A 248 59.78 33.76 -12.85
N PRO A 249 59.42 33.59 -14.14
CA PRO A 249 58.36 32.67 -14.54
C PRO A 249 58.63 31.24 -14.07
N ALA A 250 57.68 30.65 -13.34
CA ALA A 250 57.74 29.28 -12.84
C ALA A 250 56.96 28.33 -13.76
N LYS A 251 57.36 27.07 -13.88
CA LYS A 251 56.56 26.05 -14.57
C LYS A 251 55.67 25.33 -13.58
N TRP A 252 54.48 24.92 -14.00
CA TRP A 252 53.59 24.11 -13.18
C TRP A 252 52.98 22.96 -13.96
N LEU A 253 52.72 21.86 -13.26
CA LEU A 253 52.04 20.67 -13.77
C LEU A 253 50.97 20.28 -12.76
N ALA A 254 49.75 20.06 -13.21
CA ALA A 254 48.65 19.55 -12.39
C ALA A 254 48.17 18.20 -12.90
N ASN A 255 48.06 17.24 -11.99
CA ASN A 255 47.46 15.93 -12.26
C ASN A 255 46.07 15.87 -11.62
N ARG A 256 45.08 15.38 -12.36
CA ARG A 256 43.70 15.18 -11.88
C ARG A 256 43.72 14.08 -10.82
N LYS A 257 43.17 14.36 -9.63
CA LYS A 257 42.96 13.31 -8.63
C LYS A 257 41.85 12.38 -9.14
N PRO A 258 42.08 11.05 -9.27
CA PRO A 258 41.01 10.12 -9.61
C PRO A 258 39.88 10.23 -8.58
N ALA A 259 38.63 10.19 -9.01
CA ALA A 259 37.52 10.01 -8.08
C ALA A 259 37.74 8.68 -7.36
N GLU A 260 37.91 8.70 -6.04
CA GLU A 260 37.99 7.48 -5.25
C GLU A 260 36.71 6.69 -5.48
N ALA A 261 36.86 5.50 -6.08
CA ALA A 261 35.83 4.49 -6.06
C ALA A 261 35.53 4.20 -4.58
N THR A 262 34.32 4.47 -4.14
CA THR A 262 33.79 3.91 -2.90
C THR A 262 33.75 2.40 -3.08
N GLN A 263 34.88 1.75 -2.76
CA GLN A 263 34.89 0.33 -2.49
C GLN A 263 34.07 0.08 -1.22
N PRO A 264 33.30 -1.01 -1.18
CA PRO A 264 32.57 -1.42 0.01
C PRO A 264 33.61 -1.74 1.09
N ASN A 265 33.51 -1.07 2.24
CA ASN A 265 34.35 -1.39 3.39
C ASN A 265 34.11 -2.86 3.78
N ALA A 266 35.13 -3.68 3.54
CA ALA A 266 35.22 -5.02 4.08
C ALA A 266 35.29 -4.93 5.61
N VAL A 267 34.40 -5.68 6.25
CA VAL A 267 34.43 -5.95 7.68
C VAL A 267 35.73 -6.68 8.00
N ALA A 268 36.63 -6.05 8.77
CA ALA A 268 37.76 -6.71 9.40
C ALA A 268 37.45 -6.90 10.89
N ILE A 269 37.26 -8.16 11.28
CA ILE A 269 37.18 -8.61 12.67
C ILE A 269 38.62 -8.87 13.14
N GLY A 270 39.03 -8.32 14.30
CA GLY A 270 40.36 -8.53 14.86
C GLY A 270 40.56 -7.91 16.26
N LEU A 271 40.15 -8.70 17.26
CA LEU A 271 40.49 -8.80 18.70
C LEU A 271 41.55 -7.90 19.39
N GLU A 272 41.16 -7.44 20.59
CA GLU A 272 41.92 -7.16 21.85
C GLU A 272 42.86 -5.92 21.88
N THR A 273 42.85 -4.98 22.85
CA THR A 273 42.70 -5.04 24.33
C THR A 273 42.14 -3.73 24.98
N GLU A 274 41.34 -3.87 26.05
CA GLU A 274 40.75 -2.92 27.07
C GLU A 274 41.70 -1.91 27.79
N PRO A 275 41.26 -0.99 28.71
CA PRO A 275 39.90 -0.54 29.15
C PRO A 275 39.67 1.01 29.33
N ASP A 276 38.41 1.35 29.65
CA ASP A 276 37.92 2.43 30.57
C ASP A 276 37.17 3.69 30.04
N LYS A 277 35.83 3.66 30.23
CA LYS A 277 34.86 4.70 30.68
C LYS A 277 34.49 5.93 29.80
N LYS A 278 33.35 5.81 29.10
CA LYS A 278 32.06 6.50 29.36
C LYS A 278 31.13 6.31 28.15
N ALA A 279 29.91 5.85 28.37
CA ALA A 279 28.91 5.65 27.33
C ALA A 279 28.51 6.99 26.67
N PRO A 280 28.57 7.14 25.34
CA PRO A 280 27.95 8.26 24.65
C PRO A 280 26.54 7.86 24.15
N ASP A 281 25.58 8.75 24.42
CA ASP A 281 24.25 8.75 23.83
C ASP A 281 24.35 8.61 22.30
N LYS A 282 23.79 7.54 21.73
CA LYS A 282 23.51 7.49 20.30
C LYS A 282 22.33 8.42 20.00
N LYS A 283 22.63 9.68 19.73
CA LYS A 283 21.75 10.52 18.91
C LYS A 283 21.71 9.92 17.50
N ASP A 284 20.50 9.63 17.06
CA ASP A 284 20.11 9.35 15.68
C ASP A 284 20.85 10.30 14.72
N THR A 285 21.64 9.74 13.80
CA THR A 285 22.49 10.51 12.87
C THR A 285 21.72 11.01 11.64
N THR A 286 20.40 11.03 11.69
CA THR A 286 19.57 11.71 10.68
C THR A 286 19.59 13.21 10.97
N ALA A 287 20.00 14.01 9.98
CA ALA A 287 19.93 15.46 10.10
C ALA A 287 18.47 15.88 10.41
N PRO A 288 18.23 16.92 11.22
CA PRO A 288 16.88 17.40 11.50
C PRO A 288 16.18 17.78 10.18
N GLY A 289 15.23 16.97 9.71
CA GLY A 289 14.37 17.32 8.58
C GLY A 289 14.17 16.27 7.47
N ASP A 290 14.95 15.19 7.38
CA ASP A 290 14.69 14.14 6.37
C ASP A 290 13.85 13.01 6.96
N LEU A 291 12.56 12.98 6.59
CA LEU A 291 11.65 11.89 6.93
C LEU A 291 12.13 10.57 6.29
N PRO A 292 11.96 9.42 6.97
CA PRO A 292 12.17 8.11 6.36
C PRO A 292 11.45 8.02 5.01
N THR A 293 12.17 7.57 3.98
CA THR A 293 11.71 7.54 2.59
C THR A 293 12.09 6.22 1.96
N GLU A 294 11.14 5.56 1.31
CA GLU A 294 11.30 4.33 0.54
C GLU A 294 11.24 4.63 -0.96
N ILE A 295 12.33 4.40 -1.70
CA ILE A 295 12.40 4.58 -3.15
C ILE A 295 12.53 3.24 -3.88
N GLU A 296 12.37 3.23 -5.20
CA GLU A 296 12.45 1.99 -6.00
C GLU A 296 13.79 1.26 -5.83
N ALA A 297 14.89 2.00 -5.66
CA ALA A 297 16.20 1.44 -5.40
C ALA A 297 16.27 0.62 -4.10
N ASP A 298 15.50 0.98 -3.06
CA ASP A 298 15.44 0.20 -1.81
C ASP A 298 14.69 -1.13 -2.03
N ARG A 299 13.59 -1.07 -2.81
CA ARG A 299 12.76 -2.24 -3.15
C ARG A 299 13.49 -3.26 -4.03
N LEU A 300 14.48 -2.81 -4.80
CA LEU A 300 15.30 -3.65 -5.68
C LEU A 300 16.56 -4.21 -4.99
N GLN A 301 16.82 -3.85 -3.74
CA GLN A 301 17.98 -4.39 -3.01
C GLN A 301 17.71 -5.82 -2.56
N HIS A 302 18.55 -6.74 -3.05
CA HIS A 302 18.65 -8.12 -2.59
C HIS A 302 19.99 -8.31 -1.87
N PRO A 303 20.12 -7.89 -0.59
CA PRO A 303 21.41 -7.80 0.09
C PRO A 303 22.03 -9.16 0.41
N LEU A 304 21.25 -10.25 0.32
CA LEU A 304 21.72 -11.62 0.49
C LEU A 304 21.36 -12.42 -0.77
N ALA A 305 22.35 -12.69 -1.61
CA ALA A 305 22.20 -13.56 -2.77
C ALA A 305 22.63 -14.98 -2.42
N THR A 306 21.68 -15.91 -2.37
CA THR A 306 21.90 -17.31 -1.98
C THR A 306 22.11 -18.23 -3.18
N GLY A 307 21.66 -17.81 -4.36
CA GLY A 307 21.62 -18.66 -5.55
C GLY A 307 20.73 -19.91 -5.36
N GLY A 308 19.76 -19.83 -4.44
CA GLY A 308 18.89 -20.95 -4.06
C GLY A 308 19.56 -21.98 -3.15
N ASN A 309 20.70 -21.68 -2.53
CA ASN A 309 21.38 -22.57 -1.56
C ASN A 309 21.53 -21.85 -0.21
N VAL A 310 20.74 -22.28 0.78
CA VAL A 310 20.69 -21.61 2.09
C VAL A 310 20.31 -22.59 3.19
N LEU A 311 20.89 -22.43 4.37
CA LEU A 311 20.46 -23.08 5.60
C LEU A 311 19.70 -22.08 6.46
N ILE A 312 18.41 -22.32 6.69
CA ILE A 312 17.62 -21.59 7.69
C ILE A 312 17.74 -22.37 9.00
N LYS A 313 18.38 -21.78 10.02
CA LYS A 313 18.84 -22.51 11.20
C LYS A 313 17.99 -22.20 12.44
N GLY A 314 17.54 -23.24 13.13
CA GLY A 314 17.09 -23.17 14.54
C GLY A 314 15.75 -22.46 14.80
N GLY A 315 14.88 -22.30 13.81
CA GLY A 315 13.56 -21.70 13.98
C GLY A 315 12.49 -22.68 14.46
N THR A 316 11.30 -22.16 14.75
CA THR A 316 10.09 -22.96 14.98
C THR A 316 9.38 -23.16 13.64
N VAL A 317 9.57 -24.34 13.03
CA VAL A 317 9.01 -24.66 11.71
C VAL A 317 7.55 -25.07 11.84
N LEU A 318 6.67 -24.49 11.03
CA LEU A 318 5.25 -24.82 10.98
C LEU A 318 4.99 -25.83 9.85
N PRO A 319 4.79 -27.11 10.18
CA PRO A 319 4.48 -28.13 9.17
C PRO A 319 3.07 -27.92 8.58
N PRO A 320 2.74 -28.54 7.43
CA PRO A 320 1.39 -28.48 6.85
C PRO A 320 0.30 -29.04 7.77
N GLN A 321 0.66 -29.93 8.70
CA GLN A 321 -0.23 -30.54 9.67
C GLN A 321 0.57 -30.93 10.92
N GLY A 322 -0.09 -30.84 12.08
CA GLY A 322 0.50 -31.22 13.37
C GLY A 322 1.14 -30.04 14.09
N ASP A 323 1.91 -30.37 15.13
CA ASP A 323 2.47 -29.39 16.05
C ASP A 323 3.69 -28.65 15.45
N PRO A 324 3.92 -27.38 15.85
CA PRO A 324 5.14 -26.66 15.52
C PRO A 324 6.41 -27.44 15.92
N LEU A 325 7.44 -27.38 15.08
CA LEU A 325 8.72 -28.06 15.30
C LEU A 325 9.78 -27.06 15.78
N PRO A 326 10.04 -26.94 17.10
CA PRO A 326 11.00 -26.00 17.64
C PRO A 326 12.45 -26.41 17.31
N GLU A 327 13.34 -25.41 17.27
CA GLU A 327 14.79 -25.55 17.04
C GLU A 327 15.13 -26.37 15.79
N THR A 328 14.29 -26.26 14.76
CA THR A 328 14.38 -27.04 13.53
C THR A 328 14.97 -26.18 12.42
N SER A 329 15.88 -26.78 11.65
CA SER A 329 16.52 -26.15 10.51
C SER A 329 15.96 -26.68 9.19
N ILE A 330 16.01 -25.85 8.15
CA ILE A 330 15.59 -26.17 6.78
C ILE A 330 16.79 -25.96 5.88
N LEU A 331 17.27 -27.05 5.25
CA LEU A 331 18.33 -26.99 4.26
C LEU A 331 17.70 -26.87 2.87
N VAL A 332 18.06 -25.81 2.15
CA VAL A 332 17.60 -25.51 0.80
C VAL A 332 18.76 -25.68 -0.18
N ARG A 333 18.51 -26.41 -1.27
CA ARG A 333 19.46 -26.58 -2.38
C ARG A 333 18.75 -26.36 -3.71
N GLN A 334 19.36 -25.56 -4.59
CA GLN A 334 18.82 -25.24 -5.92
C GLN A 334 17.34 -24.77 -5.86
N GLY A 335 17.02 -23.99 -4.83
CA GLY A 335 15.70 -23.44 -4.57
C GLY A 335 14.65 -24.42 -4.08
N LYS A 336 15.03 -25.65 -3.72
CA LYS A 336 14.15 -26.68 -3.16
C LYS A 336 14.53 -27.07 -1.75
N ILE A 337 13.54 -27.44 -0.95
CA ILE A 337 13.75 -27.97 0.40
C ILE A 337 14.40 -29.35 0.28
N ALA A 338 15.65 -29.47 0.70
CA ALA A 338 16.44 -30.71 0.61
C ALA A 338 16.36 -31.55 1.89
N ALA A 339 16.32 -30.91 3.06
CA ALA A 339 16.18 -31.58 4.35
C ALA A 339 15.56 -30.67 5.40
N ILE A 340 14.91 -31.28 6.39
CA ILE A 340 14.32 -30.61 7.57
C ILE A 340 14.80 -31.39 8.80
N GLY A 341 15.39 -30.72 9.78
CA GLY A 341 15.95 -31.37 10.96
C GLY A 341 16.74 -30.43 11.86
N ARG A 342 17.03 -30.87 13.09
CA ARG A 342 17.74 -30.05 14.08
C ARG A 342 19.24 -29.94 13.79
N ASP A 343 19.86 -31.05 13.39
CA ASP A 343 21.32 -31.18 13.24
C ASP A 343 21.78 -31.07 11.77
N LEU A 344 21.25 -30.09 11.04
CA LEU A 344 21.67 -29.81 9.66
C LEU A 344 22.86 -28.85 9.64
N ASN A 345 23.88 -29.20 8.84
CA ASN A 345 25.08 -28.38 8.65
C ASN A 345 25.04 -27.68 7.28
N PRO A 346 25.52 -26.43 7.19
CA PRO A 346 25.62 -25.75 5.91
C PRO A 346 26.74 -26.36 5.06
N ASP A 347 26.55 -26.38 3.74
CA ASP A 347 27.64 -26.69 2.81
C ASP A 347 28.68 -25.55 2.83
N GLU A 348 29.91 -25.80 2.37
CA GLU A 348 30.96 -24.77 2.33
C GLU A 348 30.53 -23.58 1.45
N GLY A 349 30.63 -22.36 2.00
CA GLY A 349 30.20 -21.13 1.33
C GLY A 349 28.69 -20.91 1.23
N MET A 350 27.86 -21.80 1.80
CA MET A 350 26.40 -21.65 1.83
C MET A 350 25.97 -20.53 2.78
N ALA A 351 24.99 -19.73 2.36
CA ALA A 351 24.38 -18.71 3.22
C ALA A 351 23.66 -19.37 4.41
N VAL A 352 23.76 -18.77 5.59
CA VAL A 352 23.06 -19.21 6.80
C VAL A 352 22.17 -18.08 7.30
N ILE A 353 20.89 -18.37 7.45
CA ILE A 353 19.89 -17.46 8.04
C ILE A 353 19.57 -17.98 9.44
N ASP A 354 19.89 -17.20 10.46
CA ASP A 354 19.52 -17.52 11.84
C ASP A 354 18.03 -17.21 12.07
N ALA A 355 17.24 -18.25 12.31
CA ALA A 355 15.82 -18.16 12.61
C ALA A 355 15.53 -18.46 14.09
N LYS A 356 16.53 -18.47 14.97
CA LYS A 356 16.33 -18.75 16.39
C LYS A 356 15.32 -17.79 17.03
N GLY A 357 14.34 -18.36 17.73
CA GLY A 357 13.25 -17.60 18.34
C GLY A 357 12.22 -17.04 17.34
N ARG A 358 12.34 -17.36 16.05
CA ARG A 358 11.40 -16.98 14.98
C ARG A 358 10.56 -18.18 14.54
N PHE A 359 9.44 -17.90 13.89
CA PHE A 359 8.56 -18.91 13.31
C PHE A 359 8.76 -18.97 11.80
N VAL A 360 8.89 -20.16 11.22
CA VAL A 360 9.06 -20.36 9.79
C VAL A 360 7.82 -21.05 9.23
N MET A 361 7.13 -20.38 8.31
CA MET A 361 5.92 -20.85 7.64
C MET A 361 6.17 -20.99 6.13
N ALA A 362 5.41 -21.84 5.45
CA ALA A 362 5.34 -21.79 4.00
C ALA A 362 4.85 -20.40 3.55
N GLY A 363 5.36 -19.92 2.43
CA GLY A 363 4.96 -18.63 1.86
C GLY A 363 3.45 -18.59 1.60
N ILE A 364 2.83 -17.44 1.91
CA ILE A 364 1.40 -17.22 1.71
C ILE A 364 1.11 -17.14 0.20
N ILE A 365 -0.02 -17.70 -0.22
CA ILE A 365 -0.49 -17.73 -1.60
C ILE A 365 -1.86 -17.07 -1.69
N ASP A 366 -1.93 -15.94 -2.39
CA ASP A 366 -3.20 -15.24 -2.66
C ASP A 366 -3.84 -15.77 -3.96
N THR A 367 -4.97 -16.46 -3.86
CA THR A 367 -5.60 -17.10 -5.03
C THR A 367 -6.50 -16.17 -5.84
N HIS A 368 -6.68 -14.91 -5.42
CA HIS A 368 -7.40 -13.90 -6.19
C HIS A 368 -6.83 -12.53 -5.90
N SER A 369 -6.03 -12.03 -6.84
CA SER A 369 -5.46 -10.69 -6.76
C SER A 369 -5.61 -9.87 -8.05
N HIS A 370 -5.56 -8.55 -7.86
CA HIS A 370 -5.58 -7.53 -8.90
C HIS A 370 -4.36 -6.60 -8.83
N ILE A 371 -3.29 -7.05 -8.16
CA ILE A 371 -1.97 -6.40 -8.20
C ILE A 371 -1.25 -6.72 -9.52
N MET A 372 -0.17 -6.00 -9.81
CA MET A 372 0.69 -6.18 -10.98
C MET A 372 -0.01 -5.94 -12.32
N PHE A 373 -1.00 -5.03 -12.33
CA PHE A 373 -1.61 -4.47 -13.53
C PHE A 373 -1.17 -3.01 -13.73
N ALA A 374 -1.48 -2.43 -14.89
CA ALA A 374 -1.32 -0.99 -15.10
C ALA A 374 -2.33 -0.20 -14.25
N ASP A 375 -1.92 0.96 -13.73
CA ASP A 375 -2.78 1.82 -12.92
C ASP A 375 -4.00 2.33 -13.70
N GLY A 376 -5.19 2.32 -13.08
CA GLY A 376 -6.45 2.82 -13.65
C GLY A 376 -7.45 1.75 -14.13
N MET A 377 -8.66 2.19 -14.50
CA MET A 377 -9.81 1.32 -14.82
C MET A 377 -9.61 0.38 -16.04
N GLY A 378 -8.56 0.57 -16.83
CA GLY A 378 -8.28 -0.21 -18.05
C GLY A 378 -7.26 -1.35 -17.90
N GLY A 379 -6.58 -1.49 -16.76
CA GLY A 379 -5.56 -2.54 -16.58
C GLY A 379 -6.12 -3.93 -16.29
N VAL A 380 -7.22 -4.00 -15.53
CA VAL A 380 -7.74 -5.26 -14.95
C VAL A 380 -8.97 -5.81 -15.69
N ASN A 381 -9.81 -4.93 -16.28
CA ASN A 381 -11.04 -5.33 -16.95
C ASN A 381 -11.08 -4.87 -18.42
N GLU A 382 -11.22 -5.80 -19.35
CA GLU A 382 -11.63 -5.53 -20.73
C GLU A 382 -13.16 -5.48 -20.80
N ALA A 383 -13.76 -4.38 -20.34
CA ALA A 383 -15.21 -4.28 -20.11
C ALA A 383 -16.05 -4.03 -21.38
N THR A 384 -15.43 -3.95 -22.57
CA THR A 384 -16.10 -3.58 -23.83
C THR A 384 -17.07 -4.63 -24.37
N ALA A 385 -16.89 -5.91 -24.03
CA ALA A 385 -17.78 -7.01 -24.41
C ALA A 385 -18.07 -7.94 -23.23
N SER A 386 -19.22 -8.62 -23.19
CA SER A 386 -19.57 -9.49 -22.05
C SER A 386 -18.78 -10.81 -21.99
N MET A 387 -18.09 -11.14 -23.08
CA MET A 387 -17.32 -12.36 -23.27
C MET A 387 -15.99 -12.03 -23.93
N VAL A 388 -14.90 -12.16 -23.18
CA VAL A 388 -13.53 -11.90 -23.64
C VAL A 388 -12.52 -12.99 -23.22
N PRO A 389 -12.83 -14.30 -23.29
CA PRO A 389 -11.92 -15.38 -22.89
C PRO A 389 -10.63 -15.47 -23.72
N GLU A 390 -10.55 -14.75 -24.84
CA GLU A 390 -9.35 -14.64 -25.66
C GLU A 390 -8.23 -13.77 -25.04
N VAL A 391 -8.57 -12.84 -24.12
CA VAL A 391 -7.57 -11.96 -23.49
C VAL A 391 -6.88 -12.68 -22.33
N ARG A 392 -5.62 -12.33 -22.06
CA ARG A 392 -4.78 -13.09 -21.12
C ARG A 392 -4.05 -12.14 -20.18
N VAL A 393 -4.20 -12.36 -18.88
CA VAL A 393 -3.54 -11.57 -17.84
C VAL A 393 -2.02 -11.64 -17.97
N LYS A 394 -1.47 -12.79 -18.39
CA LYS A 394 -0.02 -12.98 -18.59
C LYS A 394 0.61 -11.98 -19.58
N ASP A 395 -0.17 -11.40 -20.48
CA ASP A 395 0.30 -10.44 -21.48
C ASP A 395 0.51 -9.03 -20.90
N VAL A 396 -0.02 -8.76 -19.69
CA VAL A 396 -0.04 -7.41 -19.07
C VAL A 396 0.53 -7.37 -17.65
N VAL A 397 1.21 -8.43 -17.21
CA VAL A 397 1.84 -8.49 -15.88
C VAL A 397 2.94 -7.44 -15.75
N ARG A 398 2.74 -6.49 -14.84
CA ARG A 398 3.69 -5.43 -14.49
C ARG A 398 4.64 -5.91 -13.38
N SER A 399 5.91 -6.06 -13.71
CA SER A 399 6.88 -6.69 -12.81
C SER A 399 7.43 -5.80 -11.70
N ASN A 400 7.20 -4.49 -11.77
CA ASN A 400 7.68 -3.48 -10.82
C ASN A 400 6.55 -2.78 -10.04
N ASP A 401 5.36 -3.38 -9.94
CA ASP A 401 4.28 -2.85 -9.10
C ASP A 401 4.69 -2.89 -7.61
N PRO A 402 4.77 -1.74 -6.91
CA PRO A 402 5.11 -1.68 -5.48
C PRO A 402 4.22 -2.55 -4.59
N SER A 403 2.99 -2.86 -5.00
CA SER A 403 2.07 -3.74 -4.27
C SER A 403 2.63 -5.16 -4.14
N ALA A 404 3.36 -5.67 -5.15
CA ALA A 404 4.03 -6.97 -5.07
C ALA A 404 5.15 -6.96 -4.03
N TYR A 405 5.92 -5.88 -3.97
CA TYR A 405 6.95 -5.68 -2.94
C TYR A 405 6.34 -5.59 -1.53
N ARG A 406 5.27 -4.82 -1.37
CA ARG A 406 4.56 -4.68 -0.08
C ARG A 406 3.89 -5.97 0.36
N ALA A 407 3.42 -6.81 -0.56
CA ALA A 407 2.90 -8.15 -0.26
C ALA A 407 3.98 -9.10 0.29
N LEU A 408 5.23 -9.00 -0.21
CA LEU A 408 6.37 -9.73 0.37
C LEU A 408 6.60 -9.34 1.82
N ALA A 409 6.36 -8.08 2.20
CA ALA A 409 6.45 -7.64 3.60
C ALA A 409 5.40 -8.28 4.52
N GLY A 410 4.36 -8.91 3.97
CA GLY A 410 3.35 -9.72 4.67
C GLY A 410 3.61 -11.23 4.65
N GLY A 411 4.68 -11.70 4.00
CA GLY A 411 4.97 -13.14 3.84
C GLY A 411 4.35 -13.79 2.61
N VAL A 412 3.81 -13.01 1.67
CA VAL A 412 3.22 -13.52 0.42
C VAL A 412 4.30 -13.80 -0.61
N THR A 413 4.32 -15.02 -1.16
CA THR A 413 5.31 -15.46 -2.15
C THR A 413 4.71 -15.66 -3.54
N ALA A 414 3.40 -15.93 -3.64
CA ALA A 414 2.73 -16.14 -4.91
C ALA A 414 1.31 -15.57 -4.93
N ALA A 415 0.83 -15.22 -6.13
CA ALA A 415 -0.52 -14.74 -6.36
C ALA A 415 -1.10 -15.26 -7.68
N ARG A 416 -2.41 -15.51 -7.74
CA ARG A 416 -3.15 -15.65 -8.99
C ARG A 416 -3.74 -14.31 -9.37
N LEU A 417 -3.24 -13.77 -10.48
CA LEU A 417 -3.72 -12.55 -11.10
C LEU A 417 -4.92 -12.87 -11.97
N LEU A 418 -6.06 -12.26 -11.65
CA LEU A 418 -7.32 -12.48 -12.35
C LEU A 418 -7.78 -11.23 -13.08
N HIS A 419 -8.44 -11.44 -14.21
CA HIS A 419 -9.35 -10.46 -14.77
C HIS A 419 -10.40 -10.06 -13.69
N GLY A 420 -10.88 -8.82 -13.72
CA GLY A 420 -11.94 -8.38 -12.80
C GLY A 420 -13.31 -8.99 -13.13
N SER A 421 -14.35 -8.54 -12.44
CA SER A 421 -15.71 -9.08 -12.53
C SER A 421 -16.67 -8.27 -13.40
N ALA A 422 -16.18 -7.51 -14.38
CA ALA A 422 -17.05 -6.72 -15.25
C ALA A 422 -17.81 -7.60 -16.28
N ASN A 423 -17.29 -8.77 -16.63
CA ASN A 423 -17.74 -9.60 -17.75
C ASN A 423 -18.32 -10.92 -17.24
N VAL A 424 -19.33 -11.45 -17.92
CA VAL A 424 -19.86 -12.80 -17.60
C VAL A 424 -18.77 -13.85 -17.82
N ILE A 425 -18.05 -13.72 -18.94
CA ILE A 425 -16.85 -14.48 -19.26
C ILE A 425 -15.72 -13.47 -19.48
N GLY A 426 -14.84 -13.33 -18.51
CA GLY A 426 -13.65 -12.48 -18.56
C GLY A 426 -12.47 -13.18 -19.25
N GLY A 427 -11.26 -12.72 -18.95
CA GLY A 427 -10.01 -13.24 -19.52
C GLY A 427 -9.36 -14.38 -18.76
N GLN A 428 -8.31 -14.95 -19.37
CA GLN A 428 -7.47 -16.02 -18.82
C GLN A 428 -6.55 -15.50 -17.70
N ASP A 429 -6.40 -16.29 -16.63
CA ASP A 429 -5.60 -15.96 -15.46
C ASP A 429 -4.08 -16.11 -15.67
N ALA A 430 -3.29 -15.61 -14.71
CA ALA A 430 -1.86 -15.89 -14.62
C ALA A 430 -1.47 -16.11 -13.16
N VAL A 431 -0.67 -17.14 -12.88
CA VAL A 431 -0.09 -17.35 -11.56
C VAL A 431 1.33 -16.79 -11.56
N VAL A 432 1.69 -16.01 -10.54
CA VAL A 432 3.01 -15.41 -10.41
C VAL A 432 3.63 -15.77 -9.05
N LYS A 433 4.96 -15.93 -9.03
CA LYS A 433 5.77 -15.74 -7.82
C LYS A 433 6.21 -14.29 -7.76
N LEU A 434 6.13 -13.67 -6.59
CA LEU A 434 6.39 -12.24 -6.37
C LEU A 434 7.89 -11.91 -6.35
N LYS A 435 8.62 -12.37 -7.37
CA LYS A 435 10.06 -12.13 -7.57
C LYS A 435 10.29 -10.68 -8.00
N PHE A 436 10.00 -9.72 -7.12
CA PHE A 436 10.06 -8.29 -7.40
C PHE A 436 11.42 -7.91 -8.01
N GLY A 437 11.42 -7.05 -9.03
CA GLY A 437 12.64 -6.67 -9.77
C GLY A 437 13.09 -7.63 -10.88
N ARG A 438 12.48 -8.82 -11.02
CA ARG A 438 12.70 -9.73 -12.16
C ARG A 438 11.77 -9.42 -13.33
N ARG A 439 12.03 -10.00 -14.51
CA ARG A 439 11.13 -9.85 -15.67
C ARG A 439 9.82 -10.59 -15.42
N SER A 440 8.73 -10.13 -16.05
CA SER A 440 7.42 -10.81 -15.95
C SER A 440 7.49 -12.28 -16.34
N SER A 441 8.29 -12.64 -17.35
CA SER A 441 8.52 -14.04 -17.77
C SER A 441 9.17 -14.92 -16.69
N GLU A 442 9.93 -14.34 -15.76
CA GLU A 442 10.56 -15.05 -14.63
C GLU A 442 9.65 -15.11 -13.39
N GLN A 443 8.66 -14.21 -13.32
CA GLN A 443 7.65 -14.16 -12.25
C GLN A 443 6.48 -15.10 -12.55
N ILE A 444 6.06 -15.22 -13.82
CA ILE A 444 4.94 -16.08 -14.22
C ILE A 444 5.32 -17.55 -14.04
N LEU A 445 4.57 -18.23 -13.19
CA LEU A 445 4.72 -19.65 -12.92
C LEU A 445 4.07 -20.46 -14.05
N GLN A 446 4.78 -21.50 -14.51
CA GLN A 446 4.31 -22.42 -15.56
C GLN A 446 3.85 -23.75 -14.95
N GLY A 447 2.90 -24.41 -15.62
CA GLY A 447 2.45 -25.77 -15.28
C GLY A 447 1.28 -25.86 -14.31
N ASN A 448 0.72 -24.73 -13.86
CA ASN A 448 -0.59 -24.73 -13.22
C ASN A 448 -1.70 -24.96 -14.26
N PRO A 449 -2.86 -25.51 -13.86
CA PRO A 449 -4.06 -25.47 -14.68
C PRO A 449 -4.38 -24.03 -15.07
N GLN A 450 -4.51 -23.77 -16.38
CA GLN A 450 -4.94 -22.48 -16.90
C GLN A 450 -6.43 -22.32 -16.65
N GLY A 451 -6.86 -21.15 -16.20
CA GLY A 451 -8.28 -20.85 -16.07
C GLY A 451 -8.70 -19.55 -16.73
N VAL A 452 -10.02 -19.38 -16.81
CA VAL A 452 -10.71 -18.18 -17.29
C VAL A 452 -11.57 -17.65 -16.14
N LYS A 453 -11.47 -16.34 -15.89
CA LYS A 453 -12.34 -15.68 -14.92
C LYS A 453 -13.76 -15.57 -15.47
N PHE A 454 -14.73 -16.09 -14.74
CA PHE A 454 -16.15 -15.83 -14.95
C PHE A 454 -16.66 -14.89 -13.85
N ALA A 455 -17.78 -14.22 -14.08
CA ALA A 455 -18.46 -13.48 -13.03
C ALA A 455 -19.98 -13.55 -13.14
N LEU A 456 -20.62 -13.61 -11.98
CA LEU A 456 -22.07 -13.57 -11.79
C LEU A 456 -22.46 -12.31 -11.01
N GLY A 457 -23.74 -12.16 -10.66
CA GLY A 457 -24.20 -11.19 -9.68
C GLY A 457 -24.40 -9.78 -10.22
N GLU A 458 -24.32 -8.82 -9.30
CA GLU A 458 -24.59 -7.40 -9.56
C GLU A 458 -23.55 -6.78 -10.49
N ASN A 459 -22.29 -7.20 -10.41
CA ASN A 459 -21.20 -6.54 -11.14
C ASN A 459 -21.36 -6.60 -12.65
N VAL A 460 -21.73 -7.76 -13.18
CA VAL A 460 -21.85 -7.97 -14.63
C VAL A 460 -23.04 -7.26 -15.24
N LYS A 461 -24.05 -6.89 -14.43
CA LYS A 461 -25.26 -6.18 -14.88
C LYS A 461 -25.21 -4.66 -14.73
N PHE A 462 -24.18 -4.08 -14.10
CA PHE A 462 -24.03 -2.63 -14.00
C PHE A 462 -23.66 -1.97 -15.35
N GLN A 463 -23.17 -2.76 -16.31
CA GLN A 463 -22.78 -2.27 -17.64
C GLN A 463 -23.99 -2.24 -18.58
N THR A 464 -24.71 -1.11 -18.62
CA THR A 464 -25.97 -0.99 -19.35
C THR A 464 -25.85 -0.88 -20.87
N GLY A 465 -24.63 -0.67 -21.39
CA GLY A 465 -24.35 -0.57 -22.84
C GLY A 465 -24.23 -1.91 -23.57
N ARG A 466 -24.35 -3.05 -22.87
CA ARG A 466 -24.26 -4.40 -23.46
C ARG A 466 -25.14 -5.42 -22.74
N PHE A 467 -25.48 -6.53 -23.41
CA PHE A 467 -26.20 -7.65 -22.78
C PHE A 467 -25.24 -8.51 -21.94
N PRO A 468 -25.52 -8.88 -20.67
CA PRO A 468 -26.81 -8.80 -19.98
C PRO A 468 -26.92 -7.75 -18.86
N ASN A 469 -28.15 -7.29 -18.59
CA ASN A 469 -28.50 -6.40 -17.46
C ASN A 469 -29.26 -7.12 -16.32
N THR A 470 -29.39 -8.44 -16.38
CA THR A 470 -30.14 -9.25 -15.39
C THR A 470 -29.44 -10.58 -15.13
N ARG A 471 -29.70 -11.21 -13.97
CA ARG A 471 -29.20 -12.58 -13.64
C ARG A 471 -29.71 -13.64 -14.63
N LEU A 472 -30.94 -13.48 -15.14
CA LEU A 472 -31.48 -14.32 -16.23
C LEU A 472 -30.64 -14.18 -17.50
N GLY A 473 -30.23 -12.96 -17.81
CA GLY A 473 -29.35 -12.69 -18.95
C GLY A 473 -27.96 -13.32 -18.77
N VAL A 474 -27.44 -13.43 -17.55
CA VAL A 474 -26.17 -14.12 -17.26
C VAL A 474 -26.26 -15.59 -17.64
N GLU A 475 -27.29 -16.31 -17.17
CA GLU A 475 -27.52 -17.72 -17.55
C GLU A 475 -27.68 -17.87 -19.07
N ALA A 476 -28.42 -16.97 -19.72
CA ALA A 476 -28.58 -16.97 -21.18
C ALA A 476 -27.25 -16.72 -21.91
N THR A 477 -26.39 -15.83 -21.41
CA THR A 477 -25.05 -15.59 -21.95
C THR A 477 -24.20 -16.86 -21.87
N LEU A 478 -24.16 -17.52 -20.70
CA LEU A 478 -23.39 -18.75 -20.51
C LEU A 478 -23.84 -19.86 -21.46
N ASN A 479 -25.16 -20.11 -21.53
CA ASN A 479 -25.71 -21.13 -22.42
C ASN A 479 -25.40 -20.84 -23.90
N ARG A 480 -25.59 -19.60 -24.36
CA ARG A 480 -25.26 -19.23 -25.75
C ARG A 480 -23.78 -19.43 -26.05
N ALA A 481 -22.91 -18.95 -25.17
CA ALA A 481 -21.46 -19.06 -25.32
C ALA A 481 -21.01 -20.52 -25.45
N PHE A 482 -21.48 -21.40 -24.55
CA PHE A 482 -21.09 -22.80 -24.60
C PHE A 482 -21.69 -23.54 -25.80
N MET A 483 -22.92 -23.22 -26.22
CA MET A 483 -23.49 -23.83 -27.43
C MET A 483 -22.76 -23.41 -28.70
N GLU A 484 -22.36 -22.13 -28.81
CA GLU A 484 -21.50 -21.64 -29.91
C GLU A 484 -20.14 -22.36 -29.92
N ALA A 485 -19.55 -22.57 -28.73
CA ALA A 485 -18.29 -23.31 -28.60
C ALA A 485 -18.43 -24.80 -28.93
N VAL A 486 -19.55 -25.45 -28.57
CA VAL A 486 -19.85 -26.83 -28.97
C VAL A 486 -19.93 -26.95 -30.48
N ASP A 487 -20.61 -26.01 -31.16
CA ASP A 487 -20.71 -26.01 -32.61
C ASP A 487 -19.34 -25.75 -33.28
N TYR A 488 -18.58 -24.78 -32.78
CA TYR A 488 -17.22 -24.50 -33.22
C TYR A 488 -16.33 -25.75 -33.14
N ARG A 489 -16.33 -26.42 -31.97
CA ARG A 489 -15.59 -27.66 -31.76
C ARG A 489 -16.03 -28.76 -32.73
N ARG A 490 -17.34 -28.92 -32.95
CA ARG A 490 -17.90 -29.90 -33.89
C ARG A 490 -17.35 -29.68 -35.31
N GLN A 491 -17.38 -28.45 -35.80
CA GLN A 491 -16.86 -28.12 -37.14
C GLN A 491 -15.37 -28.47 -37.29
N TRP A 492 -14.55 -28.17 -36.28
CA TRP A 492 -13.13 -28.53 -36.28
C TRP A 492 -12.89 -30.04 -36.18
N MET A 493 -13.67 -30.76 -35.39
CA MET A 493 -13.60 -32.22 -35.33
C MET A 493 -13.96 -32.87 -36.67
N GLU A 494 -15.02 -32.40 -37.32
CA GLU A 494 -15.43 -32.88 -38.65
C GLU A 494 -14.35 -32.61 -39.71
N TYR A 495 -13.76 -31.41 -39.70
CA TYR A 495 -12.64 -31.06 -40.57
C TYR A 495 -11.43 -31.97 -40.33
N ARG A 496 -10.99 -32.13 -39.06
CA ARG A 496 -9.83 -32.97 -38.71
C ARG A 496 -10.05 -34.43 -39.13
N LYS A 497 -11.25 -34.99 -38.88
CA LYS A 497 -11.62 -36.34 -39.32
C LYS A 497 -11.61 -36.49 -40.84
N ALA A 498 -12.11 -35.48 -41.57
CA ALA A 498 -12.08 -35.50 -43.03
C ALA A 498 -10.63 -35.50 -43.56
N VAL A 499 -9.77 -34.62 -43.03
CA VAL A 499 -8.35 -34.53 -43.38
C VAL A 499 -7.61 -35.83 -43.07
N GLU A 500 -7.86 -36.43 -41.90
CA GLU A 500 -7.31 -37.73 -41.52
C GLU A 500 -7.73 -38.82 -42.50
N LYS A 501 -9.02 -38.89 -42.88
CA LYS A 501 -9.54 -39.82 -43.88
C LYS A 501 -8.92 -39.62 -45.27
N ALA A 502 -8.45 -38.41 -45.58
CA ALA A 502 -7.73 -38.10 -46.82
C ALA A 502 -6.19 -38.28 -46.71
N GLY A 503 -5.72 -39.06 -45.73
CA GLY A 503 -4.29 -39.35 -45.57
C GLY A 503 -3.47 -38.15 -45.08
N GLY A 504 -4.10 -37.21 -44.38
CA GLY A 504 -3.44 -36.02 -43.83
C GLY A 504 -3.19 -34.90 -44.83
N ASN A 505 -3.70 -35.00 -46.07
CA ASN A 505 -3.55 -33.97 -47.09
C ASN A 505 -4.85 -33.16 -47.28
N PRO A 506 -5.00 -31.99 -46.63
CA PRO A 506 -6.20 -31.17 -46.76
C PRO A 506 -6.44 -30.66 -48.20
N GLY A 507 -5.40 -30.54 -49.02
CA GLY A 507 -5.50 -30.11 -50.42
C GLY A 507 -6.22 -31.11 -51.32
N ALA A 508 -6.26 -32.39 -50.95
CA ALA A 508 -6.93 -33.45 -51.72
C ALA A 508 -8.48 -33.41 -51.60
N LEU A 509 -9.02 -32.70 -50.61
CA LEU A 509 -10.46 -32.65 -50.32
C LEU A 509 -11.17 -31.41 -50.87
N ALA A 510 -10.42 -30.43 -51.40
CA ALA A 510 -10.92 -29.07 -51.66
C ALA A 510 -11.69 -28.45 -50.47
N LEU A 511 -11.35 -28.88 -49.24
CA LEU A 511 -12.05 -28.51 -48.01
C LEU A 511 -11.26 -27.41 -47.29
N LEU A 512 -11.87 -26.25 -47.12
CA LEU A 512 -11.27 -25.16 -46.35
C LEU A 512 -11.40 -25.44 -44.85
N PRO A 513 -10.37 -25.13 -44.03
CA PRO A 513 -10.49 -25.22 -42.58
C PRO A 513 -11.57 -24.26 -42.08
N PRO A 514 -12.31 -24.62 -41.01
CA PRO A 514 -13.17 -23.67 -40.32
C PRO A 514 -12.39 -22.41 -39.91
N ARG A 515 -13.05 -21.25 -39.91
CA ARG A 515 -12.40 -19.99 -39.50
C ARG A 515 -11.95 -20.13 -38.05
N ARG A 516 -10.67 -19.83 -37.79
CA ARG A 516 -10.16 -19.76 -36.41
C ARG A 516 -10.77 -18.55 -35.69
N ASP A 517 -11.26 -18.77 -34.48
CA ASP A 517 -11.84 -17.75 -33.60
C ASP A 517 -11.29 -17.98 -32.19
N LEU A 518 -10.44 -17.06 -31.72
CA LEU A 518 -9.72 -17.21 -30.46
C LEU A 518 -10.65 -17.23 -29.24
N ARG A 519 -11.83 -16.61 -29.35
CA ARG A 519 -12.83 -16.60 -28.29
C ARG A 519 -13.49 -17.97 -28.16
N LEU A 520 -13.96 -18.51 -29.29
CA LEU A 520 -14.60 -19.82 -29.31
C LEU A 520 -13.61 -20.96 -29.06
N GLU A 521 -12.34 -20.78 -29.45
CA GLU A 521 -11.24 -21.70 -29.13
C GLU A 521 -11.04 -21.81 -27.61
N ALA A 522 -10.92 -20.69 -26.90
CA ALA A 522 -10.80 -20.68 -25.44
C ALA A 522 -12.01 -21.33 -24.72
N LEU A 523 -13.22 -21.13 -25.24
CA LEU A 523 -14.43 -21.79 -24.71
C LEU A 523 -14.47 -23.29 -25.03
N ALA A 524 -14.04 -23.69 -26.23
CA ALA A 524 -13.95 -25.09 -26.61
C ALA A 524 -12.93 -25.84 -25.73
N ASP A 525 -11.80 -25.20 -25.42
CA ASP A 525 -10.78 -25.71 -24.50
C ASP A 525 -11.33 -25.92 -23.08
N ILE A 526 -12.32 -25.13 -22.64
CA ILE A 526 -13.03 -25.37 -21.37
C ILE A 526 -13.88 -26.64 -21.46
N ILE A 527 -14.61 -26.84 -22.56
CA ILE A 527 -15.42 -28.05 -22.77
C ILE A 527 -14.53 -29.30 -22.88
N GLU A 528 -13.29 -29.15 -23.36
CA GLU A 528 -12.29 -30.23 -23.45
C GLU A 528 -11.44 -30.41 -22.19
N HIS A 529 -11.75 -29.67 -21.11
CA HIS A 529 -11.07 -29.72 -19.82
C HIS A 529 -9.56 -29.38 -19.90
N GLN A 530 -9.18 -28.56 -20.88
CA GLN A 530 -7.84 -28.01 -21.03
C GLN A 530 -7.68 -26.68 -20.30
N ILE A 531 -8.76 -25.90 -20.22
CA ILE A 531 -8.86 -24.65 -19.48
C ILE A 531 -10.01 -24.77 -18.47
N PHE A 532 -9.91 -24.12 -17.32
CA PHE A 532 -10.87 -24.27 -16.23
C PHE A 532 -11.60 -22.97 -15.87
N ILE A 533 -12.77 -23.08 -15.23
CA ILE A 533 -13.55 -21.93 -14.80
C ILE A 533 -13.16 -21.50 -13.39
N HIS A 534 -12.82 -20.22 -13.22
CA HIS A 534 -12.71 -19.53 -11.93
C HIS A 534 -13.82 -18.47 -11.83
N CYS A 535 -14.82 -18.65 -10.99
CA CYS A 535 -16.02 -17.81 -11.06
C CYS A 535 -16.23 -16.88 -9.86
N HIS A 536 -16.23 -15.56 -10.08
CA HIS A 536 -16.75 -14.59 -9.12
C HIS A 536 -18.24 -14.84 -8.88
N CYS A 537 -18.60 -15.14 -7.64
CA CYS A 537 -19.98 -15.34 -7.22
C CYS A 537 -20.17 -14.91 -5.76
N TYR A 538 -21.38 -14.47 -5.42
CA TYR A 538 -21.72 -14.13 -4.04
C TYR A 538 -22.90 -14.98 -3.56
N ARG A 539 -24.06 -14.85 -4.22
CA ARG A 539 -25.29 -15.52 -3.78
C ARG A 539 -25.37 -16.99 -4.12
N ALA A 540 -26.04 -17.74 -3.25
CA ALA A 540 -26.24 -19.18 -3.35
C ALA A 540 -27.01 -19.60 -4.62
N ASP A 541 -28.03 -18.85 -5.04
CA ASP A 541 -28.83 -19.17 -6.23
C ASP A 541 -28.02 -19.08 -7.53
N GLU A 542 -27.10 -18.12 -7.62
CA GLU A 542 -26.23 -17.97 -8.79
C GLU A 542 -25.12 -19.01 -8.82
N ILE A 543 -24.59 -19.38 -7.65
CA ILE A 543 -23.68 -20.52 -7.51
C ILE A 543 -24.37 -21.76 -8.07
N LEU A 544 -25.56 -22.10 -7.58
CA LEU A 544 -26.31 -23.28 -8.05
C LEU A 544 -26.64 -23.21 -9.55
N MET A 545 -26.97 -22.03 -10.09
CA MET A 545 -27.19 -21.84 -11.52
C MET A 545 -25.95 -22.20 -12.33
N LEU A 546 -24.78 -21.67 -11.95
CA LEU A 546 -23.53 -21.96 -12.65
C LEU A 546 -23.18 -23.46 -12.57
N LEU A 547 -23.28 -24.05 -11.38
CA LEU A 547 -23.00 -25.48 -11.18
C LEU A 547 -23.91 -26.34 -12.05
N ARG A 548 -25.20 -25.99 -12.18
CA ARG A 548 -26.16 -26.68 -13.07
C ARG A 548 -25.76 -26.53 -14.55
N VAL A 549 -25.61 -25.30 -15.05
CA VAL A 549 -25.26 -25.03 -16.47
C VAL A 549 -23.99 -25.76 -16.89
N THR A 550 -22.98 -25.78 -16.01
CA THR A 550 -21.71 -26.45 -16.30
C THR A 550 -21.81 -27.97 -16.18
N SER A 551 -22.52 -28.50 -15.18
CA SER A 551 -22.74 -29.94 -15.00
C SER A 551 -23.52 -30.57 -16.15
N ASP A 552 -24.51 -29.87 -16.71
CA ASP A 552 -25.29 -30.34 -17.88
C ASP A 552 -24.41 -30.59 -19.11
N LEU A 553 -23.23 -29.96 -19.16
CA LEU A 553 -22.22 -30.11 -20.21
C LEU A 553 -21.02 -30.97 -19.80
N GLY A 554 -21.03 -31.52 -18.58
CA GLY A 554 -19.90 -32.26 -18.01
C GLY A 554 -18.69 -31.39 -17.62
N ILE A 555 -18.85 -30.06 -17.60
CA ILE A 555 -17.79 -29.10 -17.33
C ILE A 555 -17.61 -28.93 -15.81
N ARG A 556 -16.37 -29.05 -15.34
CA ARG A 556 -16.03 -28.76 -13.94
C ARG A 556 -15.65 -27.29 -13.75
N VAL A 557 -16.42 -26.56 -12.95
CA VAL A 557 -15.95 -25.35 -12.26
C VAL A 557 -14.80 -25.70 -11.31
N TRP A 558 -13.64 -25.08 -11.51
CA TRP A 558 -12.45 -25.40 -10.73
C TRP A 558 -12.41 -24.65 -9.41
N SER A 559 -12.73 -23.36 -9.42
CA SER A 559 -12.90 -22.61 -8.18
C SER A 559 -13.97 -21.53 -8.25
N LEU A 560 -14.65 -21.35 -7.13
CA LEU A 560 -15.58 -20.26 -6.87
C LEU A 560 -14.83 -19.19 -6.09
N GLN A 561 -14.90 -17.96 -6.58
CA GLN A 561 -14.23 -16.78 -6.06
C GLN A 561 -15.24 -15.91 -5.30
N HIS A 562 -14.80 -15.37 -4.16
CA HIS A 562 -15.57 -14.72 -3.10
C HIS A 562 -16.55 -15.64 -2.38
N VAL A 563 -17.47 -16.29 -3.10
CA VAL A 563 -18.37 -17.35 -2.62
C VAL A 563 -19.00 -17.03 -1.26
N LEU A 564 -19.48 -15.79 -1.08
CA LEU A 564 -19.89 -15.26 0.23
C LEU A 564 -21.08 -15.98 0.85
N GLU A 565 -21.97 -16.55 0.03
CA GLU A 565 -23.06 -17.43 0.47
C GLU A 565 -22.78 -18.92 0.24
N GLY A 566 -21.52 -19.30 0.00
CA GLY A 566 -21.11 -20.70 -0.20
C GLY A 566 -21.54 -21.61 0.93
N TYR A 567 -21.45 -21.15 2.17
CA TYR A 567 -21.93 -21.86 3.36
C TYR A 567 -23.40 -22.33 3.26
N LYS A 568 -24.25 -21.64 2.48
CA LYS A 568 -25.65 -22.03 2.30
C LYS A 568 -25.81 -23.28 1.45
N VAL A 569 -24.88 -23.50 0.52
CA VAL A 569 -24.89 -24.55 -0.52
C VAL A 569 -23.59 -25.36 -0.56
N ALA A 570 -22.90 -25.44 0.58
CA ALA A 570 -21.61 -26.12 0.69
C ALA A 570 -21.69 -27.61 0.29
N PRO A 571 -22.73 -28.40 0.62
CA PRO A 571 -22.84 -29.78 0.16
C PRO A 571 -22.86 -29.92 -1.37
N GLU A 572 -23.54 -29.01 -2.07
CA GLU A 572 -23.64 -28.98 -3.52
C GLU A 572 -22.30 -28.61 -4.16
N ILE A 573 -21.58 -27.64 -3.58
CA ILE A 573 -20.24 -27.27 -4.05
C ILE A 573 -19.26 -28.45 -3.89
N VAL A 574 -19.32 -29.15 -2.75
CA VAL A 574 -18.50 -30.35 -2.51
C VAL A 574 -18.83 -31.45 -3.50
N ALA A 575 -20.11 -31.68 -3.81
CA ALA A 575 -20.53 -32.67 -4.80
C ALA A 575 -20.03 -32.34 -6.22
N HIS A 576 -19.97 -31.05 -6.57
CA HIS A 576 -19.41 -30.58 -7.84
C HIS A 576 -17.88 -30.67 -7.89
N GLY A 577 -17.22 -30.54 -6.73
CA GLY A 577 -15.77 -30.60 -6.59
C GLY A 577 -15.05 -29.28 -6.90
N ALA A 578 -15.71 -28.13 -6.70
CA ALA A 578 -15.08 -26.81 -6.84
C ALA A 578 -14.36 -26.38 -5.55
N SER A 579 -13.22 -25.71 -5.69
CA SER A 579 -12.54 -25.02 -4.58
C SER A 579 -13.27 -23.71 -4.22
N CYS A 580 -13.14 -23.24 -3.00
CA CYS A 580 -13.85 -22.07 -2.48
C CYS A 580 -12.87 -21.03 -1.93
N SER A 581 -12.63 -19.96 -2.69
CA SER A 581 -11.81 -18.83 -2.27
C SER A 581 -12.67 -17.68 -1.79
N THR A 582 -12.63 -17.37 -0.49
CA THR A 582 -13.52 -16.41 0.17
C THR A 582 -12.79 -15.34 0.97
N PHE A 583 -13.52 -14.32 1.42
CA PHE A 583 -13.02 -13.35 2.38
C PHE A 583 -13.23 -13.86 3.81
N ALA A 584 -12.40 -13.43 4.76
CA ALA A 584 -12.62 -13.82 6.15
C ALA A 584 -13.87 -13.15 6.74
N ASP A 585 -14.16 -11.88 6.42
CA ASP A 585 -15.30 -11.17 7.03
C ASP A 585 -15.89 -9.97 6.25
N TRP A 586 -15.59 -9.81 4.95
CA TRP A 586 -16.19 -8.72 4.15
C TRP A 586 -17.72 -8.83 4.06
N TRP A 587 -18.43 -7.75 4.42
CA TRP A 587 -19.89 -7.78 4.58
C TRP A 587 -20.55 -6.41 4.39
N ALA A 588 -21.83 -6.42 3.99
CA ALA A 588 -22.74 -5.26 3.91
C ALA A 588 -22.29 -4.10 3.00
N TYR A 589 -21.35 -4.33 2.08
CA TYR A 589 -20.98 -3.34 1.06
C TYR A 589 -21.86 -3.43 -0.20
N LYS A 590 -22.63 -4.51 -0.38
CA LYS A 590 -23.59 -4.74 -1.49
C LYS A 590 -24.79 -5.54 -1.01
N MET A 591 -25.89 -5.49 -1.75
CA MET A 591 -27.07 -6.33 -1.47
C MET A 591 -26.71 -7.82 -1.52
N GLU A 592 -26.00 -8.28 -2.55
CA GLU A 592 -25.53 -9.67 -2.67
C GLU A 592 -24.46 -10.07 -1.64
N ALA A 593 -23.90 -9.12 -0.88
CA ALA A 593 -22.95 -9.36 0.20
C ALA A 593 -23.55 -9.12 1.59
N PHE A 594 -24.87 -8.90 1.70
CA PHE A 594 -25.54 -8.61 2.98
C PHE A 594 -25.74 -9.84 3.87
N ASP A 595 -25.67 -11.04 3.30
CA ASP A 595 -25.72 -12.32 4.01
C ASP A 595 -24.34 -12.99 4.12
N ALA A 596 -23.28 -12.28 3.75
CA ALA A 596 -21.92 -12.70 4.03
C ALA A 596 -21.72 -12.84 5.55
N THR A 597 -20.87 -13.78 5.96
CA THR A 597 -20.67 -14.10 7.37
C THR A 597 -19.23 -14.55 7.61
N PRO A 598 -18.59 -14.16 8.72
CA PRO A 598 -17.24 -14.59 9.03
C PRO A 598 -17.10 -16.10 9.30
N TYR A 599 -18.23 -16.80 9.45
CA TYR A 599 -18.28 -18.24 9.59
C TYR A 599 -18.23 -19.01 8.25
N ASN A 600 -18.22 -18.31 7.10
CA ASN A 600 -18.34 -18.93 5.78
C ASN A 600 -17.22 -19.95 5.52
N ALA A 601 -15.96 -19.54 5.70
CA ALA A 601 -14.80 -20.40 5.50
C ALA A 601 -14.82 -21.63 6.43
N ALA A 602 -15.18 -21.43 7.70
CA ALA A 602 -15.28 -22.51 8.68
C ALA A 602 -16.35 -23.54 8.31
N LEU A 603 -17.54 -23.09 7.87
CA LEU A 603 -18.62 -24.00 7.45
C LEU A 603 -18.30 -24.75 6.15
N MET A 604 -17.69 -24.07 5.16
CA MET A 604 -17.26 -24.73 3.93
C MET A 604 -16.18 -25.78 4.21
N HIS A 605 -15.23 -25.47 5.10
CA HIS A 605 -14.24 -26.44 5.58
C HIS A 605 -14.91 -27.60 6.31
N GLU A 606 -15.82 -27.32 7.24
CA GLU A 606 -16.58 -28.35 7.96
C GLU A 606 -17.31 -29.26 7.00
N ALA A 607 -17.88 -28.72 5.91
CA ALA A 607 -18.58 -29.48 4.86
C ALA A 607 -17.67 -30.38 4.02
N GLY A 608 -16.36 -30.11 3.99
CA GLY A 608 -15.36 -30.85 3.22
C GLY A 608 -14.92 -30.15 1.92
N ALA A 609 -15.29 -28.88 1.72
CA ALA A 609 -14.78 -28.10 0.59
C ALA A 609 -13.32 -27.68 0.82
N ASN A 610 -12.57 -27.50 -0.26
CA ASN A 610 -11.27 -26.83 -0.17
C ASN A 610 -11.50 -25.33 0.09
N SER A 611 -11.53 -24.94 1.35
CA SER A 611 -11.73 -23.55 1.78
C SER A 611 -10.40 -22.80 1.77
N VAL A 612 -10.39 -21.66 1.09
CA VAL A 612 -9.24 -20.77 0.88
C VAL A 612 -9.63 -19.35 1.27
N LEU A 613 -8.71 -18.62 1.88
CA LEU A 613 -8.87 -17.18 2.10
C LEU A 613 -8.06 -16.40 1.07
N LYS A 614 -8.61 -15.30 0.56
CA LYS A 614 -7.96 -14.40 -0.41
C LYS A 614 -8.08 -12.93 -0.03
N SER A 615 -7.30 -12.09 -0.72
CA SER A 615 -7.27 -10.64 -0.44
C SER A 615 -8.27 -9.82 -1.26
N ASP A 616 -8.26 -9.98 -2.59
CA ASP A 616 -8.86 -9.03 -3.55
C ASP A 616 -8.42 -7.57 -3.45
N ASP A 617 -7.42 -7.28 -2.62
CA ASP A 617 -7.10 -5.94 -2.17
C ASP A 617 -5.60 -5.82 -1.92
N ALA A 618 -5.03 -4.73 -2.43
CA ALA A 618 -3.58 -4.50 -2.42
C ALA A 618 -3.01 -4.22 -1.02
N GLU A 619 -3.87 -3.98 -0.02
CA GLU A 619 -3.49 -3.83 1.39
C GLU A 619 -3.77 -5.11 2.17
N LEU A 620 -4.97 -5.69 2.04
CA LEU A 620 -5.36 -6.92 2.75
C LEU A 620 -4.41 -8.09 2.46
N ILE A 621 -3.83 -8.14 1.25
CA ILE A 621 -2.84 -9.16 0.85
C ILE A 621 -1.66 -9.24 1.84
N ARG A 622 -1.35 -8.14 2.54
CA ARG A 622 -0.23 -8.04 3.48
C ARG A 622 -0.55 -8.63 4.85
N HIS A 623 -1.82 -8.91 5.13
CA HIS A 623 -2.34 -9.33 6.43
C HIS A 623 -3.12 -10.64 6.39
N MET A 624 -2.94 -11.43 5.32
CA MET A 624 -3.65 -12.71 5.13
C MET A 624 -3.53 -13.69 6.32
N TYR A 625 -2.44 -13.61 7.09
CA TYR A 625 -2.26 -14.39 8.32
C TYR A 625 -3.19 -13.96 9.46
N LEU A 626 -3.51 -12.67 9.57
CA LEU A 626 -4.53 -12.16 10.51
C LEU A 626 -5.94 -12.49 10.02
N GLU A 627 -6.18 -12.47 8.71
CA GLU A 627 -7.44 -12.94 8.12
C GLU A 627 -7.68 -14.43 8.41
N ALA A 628 -6.63 -15.25 8.36
CA ALA A 628 -6.70 -16.64 8.79
C ALA A 628 -7.03 -16.78 10.29
N ALA A 629 -6.43 -15.94 11.14
CA ALA A 629 -6.67 -15.94 12.59
C ALA A 629 -8.14 -15.72 12.95
N LYS A 630 -8.88 -14.93 12.16
CA LYS A 630 -10.33 -14.73 12.33
C LYS A 630 -11.12 -16.04 12.28
N THR A 631 -10.72 -17.05 11.50
CA THR A 631 -11.42 -18.36 11.48
C THR A 631 -11.23 -19.17 12.76
N VAL A 632 -10.19 -18.90 13.53
CA VAL A 632 -10.02 -19.47 14.88
C VAL A 632 -11.06 -18.87 15.82
N ARG A 633 -11.31 -17.56 15.72
CA ARG A 633 -12.39 -16.88 16.47
C ARG A 633 -13.77 -17.33 16.00
N TYR A 634 -14.03 -17.24 14.70
CA TYR A 634 -15.30 -17.54 14.06
C TYR A 634 -15.33 -18.98 13.53
N GLY A 635 -16.05 -19.86 14.24
CA GLY A 635 -16.21 -21.26 13.86
C GLY A 635 -15.22 -22.22 14.53
N GLY A 636 -14.27 -21.71 15.33
CA GLY A 636 -13.40 -22.54 16.17
C GLY A 636 -12.43 -23.40 15.38
N VAL A 637 -12.01 -22.95 14.20
CA VAL A 637 -11.08 -23.68 13.33
C VAL A 637 -9.73 -23.82 14.05
N ALA A 638 -9.09 -24.99 13.93
CA ALA A 638 -7.79 -25.22 14.53
C ALA A 638 -6.70 -24.31 13.88
N PRO A 639 -5.70 -23.83 14.65
CA PRO A 639 -4.66 -22.93 14.14
C PRO A 639 -3.93 -23.43 12.87
N ASP A 640 -3.58 -24.71 12.80
CA ASP A 640 -2.92 -25.30 11.62
C ASP A 640 -3.83 -25.28 10.38
N VAL A 641 -5.12 -25.59 10.56
CA VAL A 641 -6.14 -25.52 9.50
C VAL A 641 -6.27 -24.09 8.99
N ALA A 642 -6.32 -23.10 9.89
CA ALA A 642 -6.42 -21.69 9.52
C ALA A 642 -5.22 -21.26 8.64
N LEU A 643 -4.00 -21.64 8.99
CA LEU A 643 -2.81 -21.36 8.19
C LEU A 643 -2.83 -22.11 6.84
N ARG A 644 -3.37 -23.33 6.78
CA ARG A 644 -3.56 -24.04 5.51
C ARG A 644 -4.48 -23.30 4.55
N MET A 645 -5.47 -22.55 5.04
CA MET A 645 -6.40 -21.79 4.18
C MET A 645 -5.72 -20.70 3.35
N ILE A 646 -4.51 -20.27 3.72
CA ILE A 646 -3.70 -19.27 3.00
C ILE A 646 -2.40 -19.84 2.41
N THR A 647 -2.15 -21.14 2.58
CA THR A 647 -0.94 -21.85 2.11
C THR A 647 -1.32 -23.11 1.33
N LEU A 648 -1.44 -24.27 1.99
CA LEU A 648 -1.66 -25.56 1.33
C LEU A 648 -2.97 -25.64 0.55
N ASN A 649 -4.08 -25.14 1.11
CA ASN A 649 -5.37 -25.13 0.41
C ASN A 649 -5.34 -24.19 -0.79
N SER A 650 -4.64 -23.05 -0.67
CA SER A 650 -4.39 -22.14 -1.79
C SER A 650 -3.59 -22.84 -2.89
N ALA A 651 -2.51 -23.56 -2.54
CA ALA A 651 -1.72 -24.32 -3.50
C ALA A 651 -2.54 -25.42 -4.20
N ARG A 652 -3.43 -26.10 -3.47
CA ARG A 652 -4.39 -27.06 -4.06
C ARG A 652 -5.34 -26.39 -5.04
N GLU A 653 -5.87 -25.22 -4.71
CA GLU A 653 -6.68 -24.44 -5.65
C GLU A 653 -5.88 -23.99 -6.88
N LEU A 654 -4.58 -23.74 -6.75
CA LEU A 654 -3.71 -23.46 -7.89
C LEU A 654 -3.31 -24.71 -8.69
N GLY A 655 -3.58 -25.92 -8.20
CA GLY A 655 -3.08 -27.17 -8.78
C GLY A 655 -1.56 -27.32 -8.64
N LEU A 656 -0.97 -26.72 -7.60
CA LEU A 656 0.48 -26.63 -7.37
C LEU A 656 0.90 -27.14 -5.99
N ASP A 657 0.05 -27.89 -5.30
CA ASP A 657 0.31 -28.40 -3.94
C ASP A 657 1.48 -29.40 -3.89
N SER A 658 1.85 -30.01 -5.03
CA SER A 658 3.08 -30.81 -5.15
C SER A 658 4.37 -29.96 -5.18
N ARG A 659 4.26 -28.64 -5.40
CA ARG A 659 5.39 -27.72 -5.56
C ARG A 659 5.50 -26.67 -4.45
N ILE A 660 4.38 -26.12 -3.98
CA ILE A 660 4.33 -24.99 -3.03
C ILE A 660 3.24 -25.20 -1.96
N GLY A 661 3.18 -24.30 -0.97
CA GLY A 661 2.11 -24.26 0.03
C GLY A 661 2.37 -25.06 1.30
N SER A 662 3.52 -25.72 1.44
CA SER A 662 3.93 -26.39 2.68
C SER A 662 5.45 -26.55 2.76
N ILE A 663 5.96 -26.77 3.97
CA ILE A 663 7.37 -27.05 4.23
C ILE A 663 7.59 -28.57 4.21
N GLU A 664 7.87 -29.11 3.03
CA GLU A 664 8.12 -30.54 2.80
C GLU A 664 9.29 -30.74 1.84
N VAL A 665 10.06 -31.81 2.02
CA VAL A 665 11.22 -32.14 1.16
C VAL A 665 10.78 -32.27 -0.31
N GLY A 666 11.52 -31.65 -1.22
CA GLY A 666 11.30 -31.63 -2.67
C GLY A 666 10.47 -30.43 -3.18
N LYS A 667 9.73 -29.74 -2.30
CA LYS A 667 8.97 -28.54 -2.64
C LYS A 667 9.88 -27.32 -2.82
N ASP A 668 9.40 -26.33 -3.55
CA ASP A 668 10.08 -25.06 -3.74
C ASP A 668 10.19 -24.36 -2.36
N ALA A 669 11.37 -23.82 -2.05
CA ALA A 669 11.64 -23.16 -0.77
C ALA A 669 11.06 -21.74 -0.72
N ASP A 670 9.74 -21.65 -0.88
CA ASP A 670 8.96 -20.43 -0.73
C ASP A 670 8.52 -20.32 0.74
N LEU A 671 9.19 -19.46 1.52
CA LEU A 671 9.13 -19.44 2.99
C LEU A 671 8.94 -18.02 3.51
N ALA A 672 8.26 -17.89 4.65
CA ALA A 672 8.11 -16.64 5.38
C ALA A 672 8.54 -16.84 6.84
N ILE A 673 9.37 -15.93 7.35
CA ILE A 673 9.92 -15.97 8.71
C ILE A 673 9.26 -14.85 9.52
N PHE A 674 8.63 -15.19 10.65
CA PHE A 674 7.88 -14.28 11.50
C PHE A 674 8.51 -14.09 12.88
N SER A 675 8.33 -12.91 13.48
CA SER A 675 8.82 -12.59 14.83
C SER A 675 8.17 -13.41 15.95
N ALA A 676 6.92 -13.84 15.75
CA ALA A 676 6.21 -14.81 16.59
C ALA A 676 5.25 -15.67 15.76
N HIS A 677 4.43 -16.50 16.40
CA HIS A 677 3.43 -17.33 15.72
C HIS A 677 2.59 -16.48 14.73
N PRO A 678 2.38 -16.90 13.48
CA PRO A 678 1.72 -16.06 12.46
C PRO A 678 0.29 -15.63 12.81
N LEU A 679 -0.43 -16.38 13.65
CA LEU A 679 -1.77 -15.97 14.12
C LEU A 679 -1.77 -15.02 15.33
N ASN A 680 -0.60 -14.54 15.76
CA ASN A 680 -0.48 -13.53 16.81
C ASN A 680 -0.62 -12.15 16.18
N ALA A 681 -1.57 -11.34 16.65
CA ALA A 681 -1.82 -9.99 16.13
C ALA A 681 -0.59 -9.06 16.19
N PHE A 682 0.38 -9.36 17.07
CA PHE A 682 1.58 -8.55 17.27
C PHE A 682 2.80 -9.05 16.49
N THR A 683 2.64 -10.12 15.69
CA THR A 683 3.72 -10.66 14.86
C THR A 683 3.96 -9.81 13.62
N ARG A 684 5.16 -9.92 13.05
CA ARG A 684 5.48 -9.35 11.74
C ARG A 684 6.24 -10.38 10.92
N CYS A 685 6.02 -10.36 9.61
CA CYS A 685 6.93 -11.05 8.69
C CYS A 685 8.26 -10.29 8.62
N GLU A 686 9.34 -10.96 8.99
CA GLU A 686 10.69 -10.40 9.12
C GLU A 686 11.51 -10.67 7.85
N MET A 687 11.23 -11.78 7.16
CA MET A 687 11.86 -12.15 5.91
C MET A 687 10.94 -13.02 5.05
N THR A 688 10.94 -12.76 3.74
CA THR A 688 10.23 -13.58 2.75
C THR A 688 11.20 -14.09 1.70
N LEU A 689 11.19 -15.40 1.51
CA LEU A 689 12.05 -16.12 0.58
C LEU A 689 11.22 -16.77 -0.51
N ILE A 690 11.72 -16.72 -1.74
CA ILE A 690 11.16 -17.43 -2.89
C ILE A 690 12.27 -18.30 -3.46
N GLU A 691 12.05 -19.61 -3.52
CA GLU A 691 13.06 -20.58 -3.96
C GLU A 691 14.40 -20.41 -3.22
N GLY A 692 14.33 -20.18 -1.90
CA GLY A 692 15.50 -19.97 -1.03
C GLY A 692 16.15 -18.59 -1.13
N GLU A 693 15.73 -17.74 -2.06
CA GLU A 693 16.28 -16.39 -2.24
C GLU A 693 15.47 -15.35 -1.44
N PRO A 694 16.11 -14.53 -0.58
CA PRO A 694 15.45 -13.45 0.14
C PRO A 694 15.03 -12.30 -0.81
N TYR A 695 13.73 -12.13 -0.98
CA TYR A 695 13.15 -11.01 -1.73
C TYR A 695 12.72 -9.85 -0.84
N PHE A 696 12.54 -10.09 0.46
CA PHE A 696 12.27 -9.06 1.46
C PHE A 696 12.98 -9.40 2.76
N ILE A 697 13.67 -8.41 3.33
CA ILE A 697 14.31 -8.48 4.65
C ILE A 697 13.99 -7.19 5.40
N ARG A 698 13.12 -7.26 6.41
CA ARG A 698 12.56 -6.08 7.10
C ARG A 698 13.63 -5.12 7.64
N GLU A 699 14.67 -5.66 8.28
CA GLU A 699 15.73 -4.86 8.91
C GLU A 699 16.60 -4.07 7.91
N LYS A 700 16.51 -4.35 6.61
CA LYS A 700 17.26 -3.65 5.56
C LYS A 700 16.44 -2.58 4.86
N GLN A 701 15.18 -2.39 5.24
CA GLN A 701 14.24 -1.52 4.54
C GLN A 701 14.00 -0.22 5.31
N PRO A 702 13.78 0.90 4.62
CA PRO A 702 13.30 2.12 5.25
C PRO A 702 12.02 1.84 6.03
N SER A 703 11.96 2.36 7.25
CA SER A 703 10.82 2.17 8.14
C SER A 703 10.43 3.50 8.75
N ALA A 704 9.12 3.70 8.88
CA ALA A 704 8.60 4.81 9.65
C ALA A 704 8.69 4.56 11.16
N MET A 705 8.97 3.35 11.65
CA MET A 705 9.19 3.11 13.08
C MET A 705 10.46 3.81 13.58
N SER A 706 10.48 4.22 14.84
CA SER A 706 11.72 4.63 15.49
C SER A 706 12.59 3.39 15.80
N ALA A 707 13.89 3.60 16.03
CA ALA A 707 14.76 2.51 16.48
C ALA A 707 14.32 1.94 17.85
N ALA A 708 13.78 2.77 18.73
CA ALA A 708 13.27 2.34 20.04
C ALA A 708 12.00 1.48 19.90
N ALA A 709 11.06 1.92 19.06
CA ALA A 709 9.85 1.18 18.70
C ALA A 709 10.18 -0.18 18.06
N ALA A 710 11.14 -0.21 17.13
CA ALA A 710 11.60 -1.44 16.49
C ALA A 710 12.21 -2.42 17.50
N ALA A 711 13.04 -1.93 18.44
CA ALA A 711 13.62 -2.76 19.49
C ALA A 711 12.56 -3.30 20.46
N ALA A 712 11.62 -2.46 20.90
CA ALA A 712 10.58 -2.83 21.86
C ALA A 712 9.59 -3.89 21.30
N SER A 713 9.38 -3.88 19.98
CA SER A 713 8.45 -4.78 19.29
C SER A 713 9.14 -5.94 18.57
N ALA A 714 10.45 -6.15 18.75
CA ALA A 714 11.20 -7.22 18.09
C ALA A 714 10.81 -8.63 18.58
N GLN A 715 10.33 -8.73 19.82
CA GLN A 715 9.90 -9.98 20.45
C GLN A 715 8.52 -9.77 21.09
N PRO A 716 7.44 -9.90 20.30
CA PRO A 716 6.10 -9.71 20.82
C PRO A 716 5.75 -10.81 21.84
N ARG A 717 4.81 -10.50 22.75
CA ARG A 717 4.30 -11.46 23.73
C ARG A 717 3.80 -12.72 23.03
N PRO A 718 4.16 -13.94 23.48
CA PRO A 718 3.67 -15.17 22.88
C PRO A 718 2.14 -15.27 22.88
N LEU A 719 1.57 -15.70 21.75
CA LEU A 719 0.16 -16.02 21.65
C LEU A 719 -0.16 -17.26 22.49
N THR A 720 -1.16 -17.14 23.36
CA THR A 720 -1.69 -18.26 24.15
C THR A 720 -3.13 -18.49 23.74
N PHE A 721 -3.43 -19.66 23.18
CA PHE A 721 -4.81 -20.05 22.90
C PHE A 721 -5.52 -20.42 24.20
N ALA A 722 -6.76 -19.97 24.36
CA ALA A 722 -7.60 -20.45 25.44
C ALA A 722 -7.74 -21.97 25.38
N SER A 723 -7.71 -22.62 26.53
CA SER A 723 -7.95 -24.06 26.64
C SER A 723 -9.36 -24.42 26.12
N PRO A 724 -9.58 -25.65 25.61
CA PRO A 724 -10.91 -26.07 25.15
C PRO A 724 -12.00 -25.85 26.20
N GLU A 725 -11.70 -26.03 27.49
CA GLU A 725 -12.62 -25.83 28.60
C GLU A 725 -12.99 -24.34 28.76
N ILE A 726 -12.01 -23.44 28.77
CA ILE A 726 -12.25 -21.99 28.86
C ILE A 726 -12.97 -21.48 27.61
N ARG A 727 -12.62 -22.01 26.44
CA ARG A 727 -13.22 -21.63 25.17
C ARG A 727 -14.68 -22.08 25.07
N ALA A 728 -15.02 -23.27 25.57
CA ALA A 728 -16.40 -23.77 25.62
C ALA A 728 -17.25 -23.13 26.74
N LYS A 729 -16.62 -22.46 27.71
CA LYS A 729 -17.31 -21.82 28.83
C LYS A 729 -18.31 -20.78 28.35
N THR A 730 -19.55 -20.92 28.80
CA THR A 730 -20.61 -19.91 28.66
C THR A 730 -20.76 -19.14 29.97
N VAL A 731 -21.31 -17.93 29.88
CA VAL A 731 -21.60 -17.08 31.04
C VAL A 731 -23.11 -16.93 31.19
N ASP A 732 -23.60 -16.87 32.43
CA ASP A 732 -25.04 -16.71 32.69
C ASP A 732 -25.47 -15.24 32.48
N LEU A 733 -26.14 -15.01 31.35
CA LEU A 733 -26.63 -13.70 30.93
C LEU A 733 -28.12 -13.48 31.20
N THR A 734 -28.76 -14.35 31.99
CA THR A 734 -30.16 -14.11 32.41
C THR A 734 -30.29 -12.73 33.09
N PRO A 735 -31.29 -11.90 32.75
CA PRO A 735 -31.42 -10.57 33.33
C PRO A 735 -31.54 -10.61 34.86
N ALA A 736 -30.71 -9.84 35.57
CA ALA A 736 -30.80 -9.68 37.01
C ALA A 736 -31.85 -8.61 37.39
N PRO A 737 -32.62 -8.78 38.49
CA PRO A 737 -33.45 -7.72 39.05
C PRO A 737 -32.62 -6.44 39.31
N ASP A 738 -33.18 -5.29 38.94
CA ASP A 738 -32.51 -3.97 39.02
C ASP A 738 -31.11 -3.89 38.37
N ARG A 739 -30.80 -4.83 37.46
CA ARG A 739 -29.46 -5.02 36.88
C ARG A 739 -28.37 -5.11 37.97
N ARG A 740 -28.67 -5.76 39.09
CA ARG A 740 -27.73 -5.97 40.20
C ARG A 740 -27.01 -7.31 40.05
N TYR A 741 -25.76 -7.27 39.61
CA TYR A 741 -24.92 -8.46 39.46
C TYR A 741 -23.44 -8.17 39.71
N ALA A 742 -22.67 -9.21 40.03
CA ALA A 742 -21.23 -9.16 40.21
C ALA A 742 -20.55 -10.13 39.22
N ILE A 743 -19.58 -9.62 38.46
CA ILE A 743 -18.69 -10.44 37.63
C ILE A 743 -17.50 -10.83 38.49
N VAL A 744 -17.27 -12.12 38.71
CA VAL A 744 -16.30 -12.61 39.72
C VAL A 744 -15.27 -13.56 39.12
N GLY A 745 -14.04 -13.52 39.63
CA GLY A 745 -13.02 -14.55 39.41
C GLY A 745 -12.18 -14.42 38.13
N GLY A 746 -12.54 -13.49 37.23
CA GLY A 746 -11.75 -13.20 36.02
C GLY A 746 -10.57 -12.28 36.26
N THR A 747 -9.66 -12.17 35.29
CA THR A 747 -8.63 -11.13 35.27
C THR A 747 -9.26 -9.85 34.76
N VAL A 748 -9.39 -8.85 35.64
CA VAL A 748 -10.00 -7.56 35.31
C VAL A 748 -8.91 -6.60 34.84
N HIS A 749 -9.13 -5.95 33.70
CA HIS A 749 -8.22 -5.01 33.06
C HIS A 749 -8.84 -3.60 33.12
N PRO A 750 -8.62 -2.80 34.17
CA PRO A 750 -9.31 -1.52 34.30
C PRO A 750 -8.87 -0.44 33.30
N VAL A 751 -7.69 -0.59 32.70
CA VAL A 751 -6.97 0.31 31.76
C VAL A 751 -6.47 1.65 32.29
N ASP A 752 -7.02 2.14 33.39
CA ASP A 752 -6.54 3.34 34.11
C ASP A 752 -5.73 3.02 35.39
N GLN A 753 -5.62 1.74 35.74
CA GLN A 753 -4.84 1.19 36.84
C GLN A 753 -4.34 -0.22 36.47
N PRO A 754 -3.42 -0.83 37.26
CA PRO A 754 -2.92 -2.18 36.99
C PRO A 754 -4.03 -3.24 36.94
N ASP A 755 -3.73 -4.34 36.26
CA ASP A 755 -4.61 -5.51 36.16
C ASP A 755 -4.89 -6.13 37.55
N ILE A 756 -6.10 -6.67 37.71
CA ILE A 756 -6.62 -7.20 38.96
C ILE A 756 -6.93 -8.68 38.75
N GLU A 757 -6.04 -9.53 39.26
CA GLU A 757 -6.17 -10.99 39.17
C GLU A 757 -7.30 -11.52 40.08
N ARG A 758 -8.16 -12.38 39.54
CA ARG A 758 -9.37 -12.89 40.23
C ARG A 758 -10.25 -11.76 40.78
N GLY A 759 -10.33 -10.66 40.02
CA GLY A 759 -11.07 -9.47 40.40
C GLY A 759 -12.59 -9.68 40.40
N THR A 760 -13.27 -8.75 41.06
CA THR A 760 -14.73 -8.63 41.06
C THR A 760 -15.13 -7.25 40.55
N VAL A 761 -16.13 -7.21 39.65
CA VAL A 761 -16.80 -5.98 39.19
C VAL A 761 -18.26 -6.04 39.61
N LEU A 762 -18.67 -5.14 40.51
CA LEU A 762 -20.05 -5.02 40.98
C LEU A 762 -20.80 -3.99 40.13
N VAL A 763 -21.94 -4.39 39.57
CA VAL A 763 -22.82 -3.56 38.74
C VAL A 763 -24.18 -3.41 39.41
N HIS A 764 -24.74 -2.20 39.35
CA HIS A 764 -26.11 -1.90 39.79
C HIS A 764 -26.71 -0.84 38.86
N GLY A 765 -27.90 -1.12 38.32
CA GLY A 765 -28.51 -0.25 37.30
C GLY A 765 -27.66 -0.21 36.04
N ASP A 766 -27.20 0.97 35.67
CA ASP A 766 -26.31 1.21 34.53
C ASP A 766 -24.85 1.50 34.94
N LYS A 767 -24.53 1.46 36.23
CA LYS A 767 -23.23 1.87 36.77
C LYS A 767 -22.39 0.72 37.32
N ILE A 768 -21.08 0.89 37.20
CA ILE A 768 -20.09 0.16 38.00
C ILE A 768 -20.10 0.75 39.40
N VAL A 769 -20.33 -0.07 40.42
CA VAL A 769 -20.36 0.35 41.84
C VAL A 769 -19.00 0.17 42.50
N ALA A 770 -18.35 -0.96 42.22
CA ALA A 770 -17.05 -1.29 42.82
C ALA A 770 -16.26 -2.23 41.91
N VAL A 771 -14.93 -2.13 41.95
CA VAL A 771 -13.98 -2.99 41.24
C VAL A 771 -12.81 -3.30 42.16
N GLY A 772 -12.41 -4.57 42.28
CA GLY A 772 -11.28 -4.96 43.12
C GLY A 772 -11.24 -6.44 43.50
N ASN A 773 -10.25 -6.84 44.29
CA ASN A 773 -10.07 -8.22 44.77
C ASN A 773 -10.98 -8.58 45.94
N ASN A 774 -11.38 -7.59 46.75
CA ASN A 774 -12.14 -7.78 48.00
C ASN A 774 -13.44 -6.96 47.97
N VAL A 775 -14.15 -6.98 46.84
CA VAL A 775 -15.45 -6.30 46.72
C VAL A 775 -16.50 -7.10 47.50
N GLU A 776 -17.11 -6.49 48.51
CA GLU A 776 -18.26 -7.08 49.19
C GLU A 776 -19.44 -7.16 48.22
N VAL A 777 -19.89 -8.38 47.92
CA VAL A 777 -21.04 -8.63 47.05
C VAL A 777 -22.30 -8.67 47.92
N PRO A 778 -23.24 -7.70 47.78
CA PRO A 778 -24.45 -7.67 48.60
C PRO A 778 -25.31 -8.92 48.42
N ALA A 779 -26.00 -9.35 49.49
CA ALA A 779 -26.94 -10.47 49.42
C ALA A 779 -28.02 -10.24 48.35
N GLY A 780 -28.36 -11.30 47.60
CA GLY A 780 -29.31 -11.24 46.48
C GLY A 780 -28.74 -10.69 45.17
N THR A 781 -27.45 -10.35 45.11
CA THR A 781 -26.76 -9.98 43.87
C THR A 781 -26.53 -11.24 43.01
N LYS A 782 -26.91 -11.19 41.73
CA LYS A 782 -26.62 -12.29 40.79
C LYS A 782 -25.11 -12.36 40.52
N THR A 783 -24.54 -13.55 40.46
CA THR A 783 -23.12 -13.74 40.12
C THR A 783 -22.94 -14.18 38.67
N ILE A 784 -22.00 -13.56 37.96
CA ILE A 784 -21.51 -13.98 36.65
C ILE A 784 -20.08 -14.53 36.87
N ASP A 785 -19.90 -15.83 36.70
CA ASP A 785 -18.60 -16.47 36.84
C ASP A 785 -17.70 -16.22 35.62
N ALA A 786 -16.67 -15.40 35.82
CA ALA A 786 -15.64 -15.09 34.85
C ALA A 786 -14.31 -15.80 35.13
N THR A 787 -14.29 -16.85 35.96
CA THR A 787 -13.06 -17.60 36.27
C THR A 787 -12.39 -18.10 35.00
N GLY A 788 -11.11 -17.76 34.81
CA GLY A 788 -10.31 -18.07 33.62
C GLY A 788 -10.62 -17.23 32.39
N LEU A 789 -11.50 -16.22 32.50
CA LEU A 789 -11.80 -15.24 31.47
C LEU A 789 -11.21 -13.87 31.83
N HIS A 790 -11.16 -13.00 30.84
CA HIS A 790 -10.70 -11.62 30.97
C HIS A 790 -11.88 -10.65 30.92
N VAL A 791 -11.80 -9.56 31.70
CA VAL A 791 -12.84 -8.53 31.82
C VAL A 791 -12.26 -7.16 31.50
N TYR A 792 -12.68 -6.57 30.38
CA TYR A 792 -12.20 -5.28 29.86
C TYR A 792 -13.32 -4.22 29.91
N PRO A 793 -13.00 -2.92 29.88
CA PRO A 793 -13.99 -1.91 29.52
C PRO A 793 -14.48 -2.20 28.11
N GLY A 794 -15.75 -1.90 27.85
CA GLY A 794 -16.30 -1.97 26.51
C GLY A 794 -15.53 -1.07 25.54
N LEU A 795 -15.30 -1.55 24.33
CA LEU A 795 -14.50 -0.85 23.33
C LEU A 795 -15.29 0.33 22.74
N ILE A 796 -14.56 1.32 22.23
CA ILE A 796 -15.09 2.55 21.64
C ILE A 796 -14.55 2.69 20.22
N ASP A 797 -15.45 2.78 19.24
CA ASP A 797 -15.09 3.20 17.89
C ASP A 797 -15.15 4.73 17.81
N ALA A 798 -14.00 5.38 17.65
CA ALA A 798 -13.88 6.83 17.69
C ALA A 798 -14.25 7.53 16.37
N GLY A 799 -14.71 6.82 15.34
CA GLY A 799 -15.12 7.44 14.08
C GLY A 799 -15.77 6.46 13.09
N THR A 800 -17.09 6.49 13.01
CA THR A 800 -17.87 5.59 12.13
C THR A 800 -19.11 6.31 11.58
N VAL A 801 -19.80 5.66 10.65
CA VAL A 801 -21.14 6.04 10.15
C VAL A 801 -22.19 5.00 10.57
N LEU A 802 -21.92 4.24 11.63
CA LEU A 802 -22.82 3.21 12.16
C LEU A 802 -24.23 3.75 12.40
N GLY A 803 -25.23 3.03 11.88
CA GLY A 803 -26.64 3.42 11.96
C GLY A 803 -27.07 4.48 10.93
N LEU A 804 -26.15 5.13 10.22
CA LEU A 804 -26.44 6.04 9.10
C LEU A 804 -26.25 5.38 7.73
N ILE A 805 -25.85 4.11 7.72
CA ILE A 805 -25.74 3.30 6.52
C ILE A 805 -26.11 1.87 6.84
N GLU A 806 -26.92 1.25 5.98
CA GLU A 806 -27.19 -0.18 6.07
C GLU A 806 -26.34 -0.96 5.06
N ILE A 807 -26.30 -0.52 3.80
CA ILE A 807 -25.62 -1.23 2.71
C ILE A 807 -24.79 -0.28 1.82
N GLY A 808 -23.47 -0.50 1.79
CA GLY A 808 -22.46 0.36 1.15
C GLY A 808 -22.78 0.86 -0.27
N LYS A 809 -23.27 0.00 -1.15
CA LYS A 809 -23.57 0.35 -2.56
C LYS A 809 -25.05 0.62 -2.85
N VAL A 810 -25.90 0.72 -1.82
CA VAL A 810 -27.32 1.08 -1.97
C VAL A 810 -27.52 2.48 -1.44
N GLN A 811 -27.56 3.44 -2.35
CA GLN A 811 -27.62 4.88 -2.02
C GLN A 811 -28.81 5.21 -1.11
N GLU A 812 -29.95 4.53 -1.30
CA GLU A 812 -31.16 4.72 -0.51
C GLU A 812 -31.01 4.34 0.97
N THR A 813 -29.88 3.71 1.34
CA THR A 813 -29.57 3.39 2.74
C THR A 813 -28.59 4.38 3.36
N HIS A 814 -28.16 5.45 2.67
CA HIS A 814 -27.12 6.38 3.14
C HIS A 814 -27.72 7.66 3.69
N ASP A 815 -27.57 7.90 4.99
CA ASP A 815 -28.03 9.08 5.72
C ASP A 815 -26.87 9.87 6.38
N TYR A 816 -25.63 9.59 5.99
CA TYR A 816 -24.45 10.22 6.58
C TYR A 816 -23.93 11.47 5.84
N ALA A 817 -24.35 11.72 4.59
CA ALA A 817 -23.84 12.81 3.77
C ALA A 817 -24.94 13.69 3.15
N GLU A 818 -24.79 15.00 3.24
CA GLU A 818 -25.73 16.00 2.71
C GLU A 818 -25.05 16.96 1.71
N ALA A 819 -25.85 17.58 0.84
CA ALA A 819 -25.42 18.60 -0.10
C ALA A 819 -25.27 19.99 0.54
N GLY A 820 -24.44 20.83 -0.08
CA GLY A 820 -24.09 22.16 0.42
C GLY A 820 -22.74 22.18 1.14
N LEU A 821 -22.18 23.38 1.34
CA LEU A 821 -20.83 23.53 1.91
C LEU A 821 -20.81 23.69 3.43
N PHE A 822 -21.85 24.30 4.01
CA PHE A 822 -21.84 24.70 5.42
C PHE A 822 -23.14 24.31 6.13
N GLN A 823 -23.10 23.19 6.85
CA GLN A 823 -24.27 22.60 7.52
C GLN A 823 -24.03 22.37 9.03
N PRO A 824 -23.62 23.39 9.82
CA PRO A 824 -23.25 23.21 11.23
C PRO A 824 -24.39 22.76 12.16
N ASP A 825 -25.65 22.87 11.73
CA ASP A 825 -26.86 22.53 12.48
C ASP A 825 -27.36 21.10 12.27
N LEU A 826 -26.83 20.37 11.29
CA LEU A 826 -27.10 18.95 11.12
C LEU A 826 -26.53 18.16 12.30
N ARG A 827 -27.20 17.09 12.72
CA ARG A 827 -26.78 16.25 13.84
C ARG A 827 -26.86 14.80 13.44
N ALA A 828 -25.72 14.11 13.35
CA ALA A 828 -25.66 12.70 12.94
C ALA A 828 -26.63 11.82 13.73
N GLY A 829 -26.74 12.04 15.03
CA GLY A 829 -27.56 11.25 15.93
C GLY A 829 -29.04 11.21 15.59
N VAL A 830 -29.61 12.20 14.86
CA VAL A 830 -31.06 12.21 14.58
C VAL A 830 -31.49 11.20 13.53
N ALA A 831 -30.55 10.73 12.70
CA ALA A 831 -30.81 9.84 11.57
C ALA A 831 -30.32 8.40 11.81
N ILE A 832 -29.84 8.08 13.02
CA ILE A 832 -29.46 6.71 13.37
C ILE A 832 -30.68 5.80 13.23
N ASN A 833 -30.58 4.77 12.39
CA ASN A 833 -31.56 3.71 12.27
C ASN A 833 -31.37 2.68 13.41
N PRO A 834 -32.26 2.61 14.42
CA PRO A 834 -32.13 1.67 15.54
C PRO A 834 -32.22 0.19 15.12
N ASP A 835 -32.87 -0.10 13.99
CA ASP A 835 -33.13 -1.46 13.49
C ASP A 835 -32.02 -2.00 12.57
N SER A 836 -30.92 -1.26 12.39
CA SER A 836 -29.79 -1.68 11.55
C SER A 836 -29.19 -3.02 12.02
N GLU A 837 -28.98 -3.96 11.08
CA GLU A 837 -28.34 -5.25 11.38
C GLU A 837 -26.83 -5.08 11.70
N LEU A 838 -26.26 -3.93 11.34
CA LEU A 838 -24.87 -3.58 11.67
C LEU A 838 -24.68 -3.35 13.17
N ILE A 839 -25.72 -2.95 13.91
CA ILE A 839 -25.63 -2.64 15.34
C ILE A 839 -25.35 -3.90 16.17
N PRO A 840 -26.14 -5.00 16.07
CA PRO A 840 -25.83 -6.25 16.78
C PRO A 840 -24.47 -6.85 16.40
N VAL A 841 -24.05 -6.77 15.13
CA VAL A 841 -22.74 -7.27 14.71
C VAL A 841 -21.61 -6.43 15.30
N THR A 842 -21.75 -5.11 15.32
CA THR A 842 -20.77 -4.21 15.95
C THR A 842 -20.68 -4.46 17.46
N ARG A 843 -21.81 -4.69 18.13
CA ARG A 843 -21.86 -5.08 19.54
C ARG A 843 -21.20 -6.43 19.79
N ALA A 844 -21.44 -7.43 18.94
CA ALA A 844 -20.74 -8.72 19.00
C ALA A 844 -19.23 -8.60 18.74
N GLY A 845 -18.80 -7.51 18.09
CA GLY A 845 -17.42 -7.05 17.96
C GLY A 845 -16.85 -6.33 19.19
N GLY A 846 -17.58 -6.27 20.31
CA GLY A 846 -17.10 -5.72 21.57
C GLY A 846 -17.23 -4.19 21.69
N ILE A 847 -17.73 -3.52 20.66
CA ILE A 847 -17.99 -2.07 20.68
C ILE A 847 -19.23 -1.78 21.53
N THR A 848 -19.09 -0.85 22.48
CA THR A 848 -20.16 -0.44 23.42
C THR A 848 -20.51 1.03 23.33
N ALA A 849 -19.68 1.83 22.66
CA ALA A 849 -19.98 3.18 22.25
C ALA A 849 -19.29 3.52 20.92
N ALA A 850 -19.87 4.42 20.14
CA ALA A 850 -19.31 4.85 18.87
C ALA A 850 -19.52 6.35 18.64
N LEU A 851 -18.52 7.02 18.06
CA LEU A 851 -18.66 8.36 17.49
C LEU A 851 -19.20 8.25 16.07
N VAL A 852 -20.46 8.61 15.89
CA VAL A 852 -21.13 8.66 14.59
C VAL A 852 -20.91 10.04 13.99
N ARG A 853 -20.31 10.09 12.80
CA ARG A 853 -19.98 11.34 12.11
C ARG A 853 -20.80 11.54 10.84
N PRO A 854 -21.19 12.79 10.52
CA PRO A 854 -21.66 13.13 9.18
C PRO A 854 -20.48 13.33 8.22
N ALA A 855 -20.78 13.49 6.94
CA ALA A 855 -19.87 13.85 5.87
C ALA A 855 -20.58 14.80 4.88
N GLY A 856 -19.87 15.27 3.85
CA GLY A 856 -20.42 16.18 2.84
C GLY A 856 -20.18 17.66 3.16
N GLY A 857 -19.95 18.47 2.14
CA GLY A 857 -19.56 19.87 2.31
C GLY A 857 -18.19 20.05 2.98
N ILE A 858 -17.95 21.26 3.52
CA ILE A 858 -16.77 21.59 4.34
C ILE A 858 -17.14 21.46 5.82
N ILE A 859 -18.19 22.13 6.28
CA ILE A 859 -18.79 21.88 7.60
C ILE A 859 -19.91 20.86 7.41
N CYS A 860 -19.65 19.62 7.81
CA CYS A 860 -20.54 18.49 7.54
C CYS A 860 -21.72 18.38 8.51
N GLY A 861 -21.58 18.98 9.70
CA GLY A 861 -22.56 18.89 10.79
C GLY A 861 -21.94 18.42 12.09
N GLN A 862 -22.77 18.14 13.08
CA GLN A 862 -22.39 17.78 14.43
C GLN A 862 -22.29 16.25 14.57
N VAL A 863 -21.18 15.79 15.13
CA VAL A 863 -20.97 14.37 15.47
C VAL A 863 -21.75 14.00 16.73
N SER A 864 -22.20 12.75 16.81
CA SER A 864 -22.97 12.24 17.94
C SER A 864 -22.32 10.98 18.52
N ILE A 865 -22.47 10.78 19.83
CA ILE A 865 -22.00 9.58 20.51
C ILE A 865 -23.20 8.69 20.78
N MET A 866 -23.14 7.44 20.33
CA MET A 866 -24.19 6.45 20.56
C MET A 866 -23.67 5.25 21.34
N LYS A 867 -24.59 4.53 21.97
CA LYS A 867 -24.41 3.14 22.41
C LYS A 867 -25.23 2.20 21.51
N PRO A 868 -24.76 0.98 21.22
CA PRO A 868 -25.49 0.01 20.39
C PRO A 868 -26.58 -0.73 21.21
N ASP A 869 -27.43 0.05 21.89
CA ASP A 869 -28.51 -0.41 22.77
C ASP A 869 -29.62 0.65 22.85
N GLY A 870 -30.85 0.26 22.53
CA GLY A 870 -32.05 1.11 22.60
C GLY A 870 -33.06 0.73 21.52
N TRP A 871 -34.32 1.07 21.74
CA TRP A 871 -35.41 0.91 20.77
C TRP A 871 -35.62 2.16 19.91
N THR A 872 -35.23 3.31 20.45
CA THR A 872 -35.39 4.61 19.80
C THR A 872 -34.08 5.38 19.84
N VAL A 873 -33.93 6.32 18.92
CA VAL A 873 -32.74 7.17 18.84
C VAL A 873 -32.41 7.86 20.18
N PRO A 874 -33.36 8.49 20.91
CA PRO A 874 -33.06 9.10 22.20
C PRO A 874 -32.55 8.13 23.27
N GLU A 875 -32.89 6.83 23.18
CA GLU A 875 -32.36 5.82 24.09
C GLU A 875 -30.92 5.43 23.74
N MET A 876 -30.55 5.49 22.46
CA MET A 876 -29.23 5.09 21.93
C MET A 876 -28.20 6.22 22.00
N VAL A 877 -28.61 7.48 21.83
CA VAL A 877 -27.68 8.61 21.73
C VAL A 877 -27.31 9.13 23.13
N LEU A 878 -26.02 9.01 23.47
CA LEU A 878 -25.44 9.55 24.70
C LEU A 878 -25.21 11.07 24.60
N SER A 879 -24.87 11.56 23.40
CA SER A 879 -24.70 12.98 23.12
C SER A 879 -24.99 13.27 21.65
N TYR A 880 -25.96 14.13 21.36
CA TYR A 880 -26.28 14.54 19.98
C TYR A 880 -25.26 15.51 19.38
N GLU A 881 -24.51 16.22 20.22
CA GLU A 881 -23.70 17.36 19.81
C GLU A 881 -22.33 17.27 20.47
N ALA A 882 -21.61 16.17 20.24
CA ALA A 882 -20.32 15.92 20.86
C ALA A 882 -19.19 16.79 20.26
N GLY A 883 -19.35 17.20 19.00
CA GLY A 883 -18.43 18.12 18.31
C GLY A 883 -18.94 18.51 16.93
N LEU A 884 -18.22 19.39 16.24
CA LEU A 884 -18.48 19.75 14.84
C LEU A 884 -17.52 19.00 13.91
N GLN A 885 -18.02 18.40 12.84
CA GLN A 885 -17.19 17.79 11.79
C GLN A 885 -16.87 18.81 10.70
N ILE A 886 -15.59 18.94 10.36
CA ILE A 886 -15.09 19.67 9.20
C ILE A 886 -14.28 18.72 8.33
N ASP A 887 -14.60 18.63 7.04
CA ASP A 887 -13.75 17.96 6.06
C ASP A 887 -12.83 19.00 5.40
N TRP A 888 -11.52 18.87 5.63
CA TRP A 888 -10.56 19.85 5.13
C TRP A 888 -10.47 19.78 3.60
N PRO A 889 -10.48 20.91 2.88
CA PRO A 889 -10.40 20.91 1.42
C PRO A 889 -9.04 20.41 0.95
N GLY A 890 -9.00 19.18 0.42
CA GLY A 890 -7.78 18.48 0.00
C GLY A 890 -7.33 18.75 -1.44
N GLU A 891 -8.07 19.53 -2.22
CA GLU A 891 -7.68 19.87 -3.59
C GLU A 891 -6.37 20.67 -3.67
N LYS A 892 -5.74 20.62 -4.85
CA LYS A 892 -4.45 21.27 -5.10
C LYS A 892 -4.49 22.78 -4.82
N ASP A 893 -5.55 23.44 -5.30
CA ASP A 893 -5.87 24.84 -5.01
C ASP A 893 -7.13 24.92 -4.14
N ASN A 894 -6.93 24.92 -2.83
CA ASN A 894 -7.97 24.90 -1.80
C ASN A 894 -8.20 26.26 -1.14
N GLN A 895 -7.40 27.27 -1.47
CA GLN A 895 -7.48 28.60 -0.85
C GLN A 895 -8.88 29.22 -0.96
N PRO A 896 -9.59 29.15 -2.12
CA PRO A 896 -10.94 29.70 -2.22
C PRO A 896 -11.93 29.07 -1.22
N ARG A 897 -11.81 27.76 -0.95
CA ARG A 897 -12.68 27.06 0.01
C ARG A 897 -12.34 27.43 1.45
N ILE A 898 -11.05 27.62 1.75
CA ILE A 898 -10.59 28.08 3.06
C ILE A 898 -11.09 29.51 3.32
N ASP A 899 -11.05 30.39 2.32
CA ASP A 899 -11.55 31.77 2.43
C ASP A 899 -13.07 31.79 2.67
N GLN A 900 -13.83 30.96 1.96
CA GLN A 900 -15.28 30.79 2.20
C GLN A 900 -15.59 30.27 3.60
N LEU A 901 -14.82 29.29 4.10
CA LEU A 901 -14.96 28.80 5.47
C LEU A 901 -14.73 29.93 6.47
N LYS A 902 -13.67 30.72 6.28
CA LYS A 902 -13.35 31.86 7.13
C LYS A 902 -14.45 32.93 7.13
N GLU A 903 -14.98 33.26 5.96
CA GLU A 903 -16.10 34.19 5.81
C GLU A 903 -17.31 33.70 6.60
N PHE A 904 -17.70 32.43 6.43
CA PHE A 904 -18.84 31.83 7.11
C PHE A 904 -18.67 31.82 8.66
N LEU A 905 -17.47 31.51 9.16
CA LEU A 905 -17.20 31.58 10.61
C LEU A 905 -17.31 33.02 11.14
N ASN A 906 -16.87 34.02 10.36
CA ASN A 906 -16.97 35.43 10.75
C ASN A 906 -18.41 35.95 10.76
N GLU A 907 -19.23 35.52 9.80
CA GLU A 907 -20.68 35.75 9.81
C GLU A 907 -21.30 35.17 11.09
N GLY A 908 -20.96 33.93 11.44
CA GLY A 908 -21.40 33.29 12.69
C GLY A 908 -21.00 34.07 13.94
N ARG A 909 -19.75 34.53 14.03
CA ARG A 909 -19.29 35.39 15.15
C ARG A 909 -20.08 36.70 15.22
N THR A 910 -20.33 37.33 14.08
CA THR A 910 -21.09 38.57 13.99
C THR A 910 -22.53 38.36 14.46
N TYR A 911 -23.17 37.30 13.99
CA TYR A 911 -24.52 36.89 14.38
C TYR A 911 -24.64 36.70 15.90
N LEU A 912 -23.75 35.91 16.51
CA LEU A 912 -23.75 35.63 17.95
C LEU A 912 -23.53 36.90 18.79
N LYS A 913 -22.68 37.81 18.30
CA LYS A 913 -22.46 39.12 18.94
C LYS A 913 -23.73 39.98 18.90
N LEU A 914 -24.44 40.01 17.77
CA LEU A 914 -25.69 40.74 17.63
C LEU A 914 -26.81 40.16 18.52
N GLN A 915 -26.92 38.84 18.60
CA GLN A 915 -27.85 38.16 19.51
C GLN A 915 -27.61 38.57 20.96
N LYS A 916 -26.34 38.52 21.42
CA LYS A 916 -25.97 38.92 22.78
C LYS A 916 -26.28 40.40 23.04
N ALA A 917 -25.91 41.29 22.11
CA ALA A 917 -26.16 42.73 22.25
C ALA A 917 -27.67 43.05 22.31
N ALA A 918 -28.48 42.39 21.48
CA ALA A 918 -29.93 42.57 21.49
C ALA A 918 -30.56 42.08 22.81
N ALA A 919 -30.09 40.94 23.34
CA ALA A 919 -30.52 40.42 24.63
C ALA A 919 -30.16 41.37 25.79
N GLU A 920 -28.93 41.92 25.80
CA GLU A 920 -28.48 42.89 26.80
C GLU A 920 -29.24 44.22 26.70
N ALA A 921 -29.49 44.71 25.49
CA ALA A 921 -30.23 45.95 25.23
C ALA A 921 -31.76 45.79 25.33
N LYS A 922 -32.27 44.56 25.49
CA LYS A 922 -33.71 44.23 25.45
C LYS A 922 -34.41 44.70 24.17
N THR A 923 -33.70 44.68 23.04
CA THR A 923 -34.23 45.02 21.72
C THR A 923 -34.54 43.75 20.92
N PRO A 924 -35.39 43.82 19.88
CA PRO A 924 -35.60 42.67 18.99
C PRO A 924 -34.28 42.16 18.42
N ALA A 925 -34.03 40.87 18.57
CA ALA A 925 -32.84 40.20 18.03
C ALA A 925 -32.99 39.92 16.52
N PRO A 926 -31.88 39.69 15.80
CA PRO A 926 -31.95 39.14 14.44
C PRO A 926 -32.78 37.84 14.39
N ILE A 927 -33.38 37.57 13.23
CA ILE A 927 -34.11 36.31 13.01
C ILE A 927 -33.19 35.13 13.31
N LYS A 928 -33.75 34.11 13.95
CA LYS A 928 -33.05 32.88 14.30
C LYS A 928 -32.51 32.19 13.04
N ASP A 929 -31.19 32.02 12.95
CA ASP A 929 -30.56 31.16 11.93
C ASP A 929 -29.92 29.96 12.64
N PRO A 930 -30.47 28.74 12.46
CA PRO A 930 -29.98 27.56 13.17
C PRO A 930 -28.51 27.28 12.87
N ARG A 931 -28.02 27.64 11.67
CA ARG A 931 -26.63 27.39 11.28
C ARG A 931 -25.67 28.20 12.12
N TYR A 932 -25.91 29.51 12.26
CA TYR A 932 -25.02 30.37 13.04
C TYR A 932 -25.17 30.14 14.55
N GLU A 933 -26.35 29.77 15.04
CA GLU A 933 -26.51 29.36 16.45
C GLU A 933 -25.70 28.11 16.79
N ALA A 934 -25.73 27.10 15.92
CA ALA A 934 -25.00 25.85 16.12
C ALA A 934 -23.48 26.06 16.21
N LEU A 935 -22.94 27.12 15.59
CA LEU A 935 -21.51 27.45 15.65
C LEU A 935 -21.04 27.93 17.05
N GLY A 936 -21.94 28.45 17.89
CA GLY A 936 -21.57 29.13 19.14
C GLY A 936 -20.62 28.36 20.06
N PRO A 937 -20.94 27.10 20.44
CA PRO A 937 -20.07 26.30 21.31
C PRO A 937 -18.67 26.03 20.74
N TYR A 938 -18.51 26.05 19.42
CA TYR A 938 -17.24 25.78 18.73
C TYR A 938 -16.41 27.04 18.56
N LEU A 939 -17.06 28.16 18.20
CA LEU A 939 -16.42 29.47 18.08
C LEU A 939 -15.92 30.03 19.42
N ASP A 940 -16.55 29.61 20.53
CA ASP A 940 -16.14 29.91 21.91
C ASP A 940 -15.08 28.92 22.46
N GLY A 941 -14.73 27.87 21.72
CA GLY A 941 -13.78 26.84 22.15
C GLY A 941 -14.28 25.89 23.25
N LYS A 942 -15.59 25.89 23.55
CA LYS A 942 -16.20 25.03 24.58
C LYS A 942 -16.30 23.57 24.12
N LYS A 943 -16.67 23.34 22.86
CA LYS A 943 -16.74 22.02 22.23
C LYS A 943 -15.67 21.88 21.13
N PRO A 944 -15.17 20.66 20.88
CA PRO A 944 -14.14 20.44 19.87
C PRO A 944 -14.71 20.44 18.45
N ILE A 945 -13.85 20.75 17.48
CA ILE A 945 -14.09 20.55 16.06
C ILE A 945 -13.21 19.40 15.58
N PHE A 946 -13.83 18.36 15.02
CA PHE A 946 -13.16 17.23 14.40
C PHE A 946 -12.85 17.57 12.94
N VAL A 947 -11.57 17.73 12.61
CA VAL A 947 -11.11 18.12 11.27
C VAL A 947 -10.56 16.88 10.56
N GLN A 948 -11.26 16.41 9.52
CA GLN A 948 -10.76 15.35 8.64
C GLN A 948 -9.64 15.89 7.77
N ALA A 949 -8.41 15.45 8.06
CA ALA A 949 -7.20 15.81 7.35
C ALA A 949 -6.25 14.61 7.35
N ASN A 950 -5.84 14.16 6.18
CA ASN A 950 -5.03 12.95 6.00
C ASN A 950 -3.61 13.27 5.59
N THR A 951 -3.42 14.19 4.64
CA THR A 951 -2.09 14.51 4.11
C THR A 951 -1.36 15.49 5.03
N ARG A 952 -0.02 15.50 4.96
CA ARG A 952 0.79 16.48 5.69
C ARG A 952 0.35 17.93 5.43
N LYS A 953 -0.03 18.26 4.18
CA LYS A 953 -0.54 19.58 3.78
C LYS A 953 -1.82 19.92 4.55
N GLU A 954 -2.83 19.06 4.47
CA GLU A 954 -4.14 19.29 5.10
C GLU A 954 -4.02 19.45 6.62
N ILE A 955 -3.20 18.61 7.27
CA ILE A 955 -2.98 18.68 8.72
C ILE A 955 -2.29 20.00 9.08
N ALA A 956 -1.25 20.39 8.34
CA ALA A 956 -0.53 21.62 8.64
C ALA A 956 -1.38 22.88 8.41
N GLU A 957 -2.15 22.95 7.33
CA GLU A 957 -3.04 24.08 7.05
C GLU A 957 -4.16 24.19 8.08
N SER A 958 -4.77 23.06 8.47
CA SER A 958 -5.82 23.06 9.49
C SER A 958 -5.30 23.48 10.87
N LEU A 959 -4.08 23.09 11.25
CA LEU A 959 -3.43 23.56 12.48
C LEU A 959 -3.24 25.09 12.47
N LEU A 960 -2.69 25.64 11.39
CA LEU A 960 -2.46 27.09 11.26
C LEU A 960 -3.78 27.88 11.24
N PHE A 961 -4.78 27.36 10.54
CA PHE A 961 -6.12 27.95 10.50
C PHE A 961 -6.78 27.96 11.87
N ALA A 962 -6.70 26.85 12.62
CA ALA A 962 -7.25 26.75 13.97
C ALA A 962 -6.58 27.73 14.94
N GLU A 963 -5.26 27.94 14.84
CA GLU A 963 -4.55 28.96 15.62
C GLU A 963 -5.04 30.36 15.28
N GLN A 964 -5.17 30.69 13.99
CA GLN A 964 -5.64 31.98 13.53
C GLN A 964 -7.09 32.27 13.98
N GLU A 965 -7.96 31.28 13.87
CA GLU A 965 -9.39 31.38 14.19
C GLU A 965 -9.70 31.03 15.65
N LYS A 966 -8.69 30.72 16.47
CA LYS A 966 -8.81 30.35 17.90
C LYS A 966 -9.79 29.19 18.14
N LEU A 967 -9.69 28.15 17.31
CA LEU A 967 -10.56 26.99 17.35
C LEU A 967 -9.92 25.85 18.14
N LYS A 968 -10.72 25.14 18.94
CA LYS A 968 -10.30 23.90 19.60
C LYS A 968 -10.53 22.73 18.65
N ILE A 969 -9.47 22.21 18.05
CA ILE A 969 -9.57 21.14 17.05
C ILE A 969 -9.05 19.78 17.55
N VAL A 970 -9.54 18.72 16.92
CA VAL A 970 -9.04 17.35 16.95
C VAL A 970 -8.84 16.94 15.50
N ILE A 971 -7.66 16.42 15.14
CA ILE A 971 -7.45 15.88 13.80
C ILE A 971 -8.08 14.49 13.73
N THR A 972 -8.91 14.21 12.72
CA THR A 972 -9.42 12.87 12.42
C THR A 972 -8.93 12.41 11.04
N GLY A 973 -8.71 11.11 10.87
CA GLY A 973 -7.95 10.59 9.74
C GLY A 973 -6.47 10.53 10.06
N GLY A 974 -5.74 11.62 9.78
CA GLY A 974 -4.37 11.79 10.26
C GLY A 974 -3.38 10.75 9.76
N LEU A 975 -3.53 10.24 8.54
CA LEU A 975 -2.62 9.22 7.97
C LEU A 975 -1.15 9.68 7.93
N ASP A 976 -0.90 10.97 7.70
CA ASP A 976 0.43 11.60 7.76
C ASP A 976 0.75 12.27 9.12
N ALA A 977 -0.06 12.07 10.15
CA ALA A 977 0.12 12.73 11.45
C ALA A 977 1.52 12.43 12.06
N TRP A 978 2.09 11.26 11.78
CA TRP A 978 3.45 10.90 12.17
C TRP A 978 4.53 11.87 11.67
N LYS A 979 4.33 12.50 10.50
CA LYS A 979 5.24 13.50 9.92
C LYS A 979 5.20 14.83 10.68
N LEU A 980 4.14 15.05 11.48
CA LEU A 980 3.85 16.28 12.22
C LEU A 980 3.67 16.04 13.73
N ALA A 981 4.11 14.90 14.26
CA ALA A 981 3.88 14.51 15.65
C ALA A 981 4.39 15.56 16.65
N ALA A 982 5.56 16.17 16.39
CA ALA A 982 6.10 17.25 17.20
C ALA A 982 5.24 18.52 17.17
N GLU A 983 4.72 18.90 16.00
CA GLU A 983 3.88 20.08 15.82
C GLU A 983 2.49 19.90 16.45
N LEU A 984 1.94 18.68 16.38
CA LEU A 984 0.71 18.27 17.06
C LEU A 984 0.88 18.33 18.58
N LYS A 985 1.99 17.78 19.10
CA LYS A 985 2.30 17.84 20.53
C LYS A 985 2.46 19.27 21.02
N LYS A 986 3.22 20.09 20.31
CA LYS A 986 3.47 21.51 20.64
C LYS A 986 2.17 22.32 20.78
N ARG A 987 1.14 21.97 20.00
CA ARG A 987 -0.18 22.61 20.00
C ARG A 987 -1.22 21.91 20.87
N GLU A 988 -0.85 20.81 21.52
CA GLU A 988 -1.75 19.97 22.32
C GLU A 988 -2.99 19.48 21.54
N VAL A 989 -2.84 19.24 20.23
CA VAL A 989 -3.93 18.80 19.35
C VAL A 989 -4.00 17.27 19.34
N PRO A 990 -5.11 16.67 19.80
CA PRO A 990 -5.29 15.22 19.75
C PRO A 990 -5.55 14.71 18.31
N VAL A 991 -5.29 13.41 18.10
CA VAL A 991 -5.50 12.75 16.80
C VAL A 991 -6.37 11.51 16.93
N ILE A 992 -7.41 11.40 16.11
CA ILE A 992 -8.15 10.17 15.87
C ILE A 992 -7.64 9.58 14.55
N VAL A 993 -6.78 8.56 14.64
CA VAL A 993 -6.15 7.91 13.49
C VAL A 993 -7.17 7.01 12.81
N SER A 994 -7.34 7.13 11.49
CA SER A 994 -8.16 6.21 10.69
C SER A 994 -7.59 4.80 10.63
N ALA A 995 -8.24 3.90 9.90
CA ALA A 995 -7.82 2.51 9.79
C ALA A 995 -6.30 2.41 9.53
N VAL A 996 -5.62 1.72 10.44
CA VAL A 996 -4.16 1.57 10.49
C VAL A 996 -3.70 0.62 9.40
N MET A 997 -4.47 -0.43 9.13
CA MET A 997 -4.31 -1.36 8.01
C MET A 997 -4.63 -0.67 6.66
N SER A 998 -3.81 0.31 6.30
CA SER A 998 -3.92 1.13 5.10
C SER A 998 -2.59 1.13 4.33
N ARG A 999 -2.67 1.45 3.03
CA ARG A 999 -1.48 1.71 2.21
C ARG A 999 -0.86 3.06 2.59
N PRO A 1000 0.45 3.24 2.44
CA PRO A 1000 1.07 4.55 2.53
C PRO A 1000 0.41 5.54 1.55
N LEU A 1001 0.25 6.80 1.98
CA LEU A 1001 -0.40 7.84 1.17
C LEU A 1001 0.48 8.23 -0.02
N GLU A 1002 1.76 8.47 0.23
CA GLU A 1002 2.72 8.79 -0.81
C GLU A 1002 3.46 7.54 -1.29
N ASP A 1003 3.77 7.47 -2.58
CA ASP A 1003 4.50 6.34 -3.16
C ASP A 1003 5.90 6.15 -2.56
N TYR A 1004 6.46 7.20 -1.96
CA TYR A 1004 7.78 7.22 -1.33
C TYR A 1004 7.74 7.07 0.19
N ASP A 1005 6.55 7.01 0.80
CA ASP A 1005 6.46 6.71 2.22
C ASP A 1005 6.84 5.24 2.47
N PRO A 1006 7.55 4.94 3.57
CA PRO A 1006 7.85 3.57 3.96
C PRO A 1006 6.60 2.70 3.98
N PHE A 1007 6.74 1.44 3.55
CA PHE A 1007 5.64 0.49 3.50
C PHE A 1007 4.87 0.34 4.83
N ASP A 1008 5.51 0.58 5.97
CA ASP A 1008 4.93 0.49 7.30
C ASP A 1008 4.47 1.83 7.92
N ALA A 1009 4.50 2.93 7.16
CA ALA A 1009 4.17 4.26 7.66
C ALA A 1009 2.79 4.36 8.33
N PRO A 1010 1.69 3.83 7.75
CA PRO A 1010 0.39 3.83 8.41
C PRO A 1010 0.38 3.04 9.73
N TYR A 1011 1.14 1.94 9.80
CA TYR A 1011 1.19 1.07 10.98
C TYR A 1011 1.99 1.68 12.13
N ALA A 1012 3.10 2.34 11.80
CA ALA A 1012 3.97 3.00 12.78
C ALA A 1012 3.40 4.35 13.26
N ASN A 1013 2.39 4.90 12.58
CA ASN A 1013 1.87 6.23 12.85
C ASN A 1013 1.40 6.42 14.31
N PRO A 1014 0.54 5.54 14.90
CA PRO A 1014 0.18 5.66 16.31
C PRO A 1014 1.38 5.54 17.26
N GLY A 1015 2.37 4.70 16.93
CA GLY A 1015 3.60 4.58 17.70
C GLY A 1015 4.39 5.90 17.74
N ARG A 1016 4.50 6.60 16.60
CA ARG A 1016 5.15 7.93 16.53
C ARG A 1016 4.40 9.01 17.31
N LEU A 1017 3.07 8.97 17.28
CA LEU A 1017 2.25 9.88 18.08
C LEU A 1017 2.44 9.63 19.58
N HIS A 1018 2.50 8.35 19.99
CA HIS A 1018 2.79 7.96 21.36
C HIS A 1018 4.16 8.45 21.84
N GLU A 1019 5.22 8.21 21.06
CA GLU A 1019 6.58 8.66 21.39
C GLU A 1019 6.68 10.19 21.53
N ALA A 1020 5.92 10.94 20.73
CA ALA A 1020 5.81 12.39 20.85
C ALA A 1020 4.92 12.84 22.02
N GLY A 1021 4.20 11.94 22.68
CA GLY A 1021 3.26 12.25 23.76
C GLY A 1021 1.97 12.94 23.30
N VAL A 1022 1.57 12.73 22.05
CA VAL A 1022 0.29 13.18 21.49
C VAL A 1022 -0.82 12.25 22.00
N LEU A 1023 -1.93 12.83 22.49
CA LEU A 1023 -3.12 12.04 22.82
C LEU A 1023 -3.76 11.54 21.52
N PHE A 1024 -3.91 10.23 21.36
CA PHE A 1024 -4.51 9.67 20.16
C PHE A 1024 -5.51 8.54 20.46
N ALA A 1025 -6.42 8.32 19.52
CA ALA A 1025 -7.31 7.16 19.45
C ALA A 1025 -7.27 6.57 18.03
N ILE A 1026 -7.80 5.36 17.85
CA ILE A 1026 -7.85 4.66 16.57
C ILE A 1026 -9.30 4.31 16.25
N HIS A 1027 -9.72 4.46 14.99
CA HIS A 1027 -11.04 4.04 14.52
C HIS A 1027 -10.94 3.14 13.29
N SER A 1028 -12.00 2.38 13.01
CA SER A 1028 -11.97 1.29 12.03
C SER A 1028 -12.26 1.68 10.58
N ASN A 1029 -12.49 2.96 10.32
CA ASN A 1029 -12.96 3.40 9.01
C ASN A 1029 -11.76 3.81 8.16
N ALA A 1030 -11.55 3.11 7.04
CA ALA A 1030 -10.47 3.37 6.10
C ALA A 1030 -10.77 4.57 5.20
N THR A 1031 -9.72 5.24 4.70
CA THR A 1031 -9.83 6.32 3.71
C THR A 1031 -9.83 5.80 2.26
N SER A 1032 -9.60 4.51 2.03
CA SER A 1032 -9.43 3.92 0.70
C SER A 1032 -10.74 3.44 0.06
N THR A 1033 -10.89 3.75 -1.24
CA THR A 1033 -11.70 3.19 -2.37
C THR A 1033 -13.11 2.58 -2.15
N ALA A 1034 -13.51 2.17 -0.95
CA ALA A 1034 -14.82 1.59 -0.66
C ALA A 1034 -15.80 2.56 0.01
N GLY A 1035 -15.38 3.79 0.33
CA GLY A 1035 -16.20 4.75 1.07
C GLY A 1035 -16.33 4.39 2.55
N TYR A 1036 -17.06 5.23 3.30
CA TYR A 1036 -17.33 5.00 4.71
C TYR A 1036 -17.97 3.62 4.94
N SER A 1037 -17.35 2.76 5.75
CA SER A 1037 -17.86 1.41 6.04
C SER A 1037 -18.25 1.28 7.51
N ALA A 1038 -19.56 1.34 7.80
CA ALA A 1038 -20.08 1.06 9.13
C ALA A 1038 -19.86 -0.39 9.58
N SER A 1039 -19.82 -1.34 8.63
CA SER A 1039 -19.68 -2.77 8.95
C SER A 1039 -18.32 -3.12 9.54
N ASN A 1040 -17.31 -2.26 9.34
CA ASN A 1040 -15.96 -2.42 9.89
C ASN A 1040 -15.82 -1.96 11.33
N SER A 1041 -16.84 -1.34 11.96
CA SER A 1041 -16.77 -0.84 13.35
C SER A 1041 -16.26 -1.89 14.35
N ARG A 1042 -16.61 -3.16 14.13
CA ARG A 1042 -16.14 -4.31 14.93
C ARG A 1042 -14.63 -4.60 14.85
N ASN A 1043 -13.92 -4.05 13.86
CA ASN A 1043 -12.51 -4.30 13.58
C ASN A 1043 -11.58 -3.24 14.19
N ALA A 1044 -12.12 -2.19 14.85
CA ALA A 1044 -11.33 -1.19 15.57
C ALA A 1044 -10.21 -1.76 16.49
N PRO A 1045 -10.44 -2.85 17.28
CA PRO A 1045 -9.34 -3.42 18.08
C PRO A 1045 -8.22 -4.04 17.24
N PHE A 1046 -8.51 -4.54 16.04
CA PHE A 1046 -7.49 -5.13 15.15
C PHE A 1046 -6.62 -4.04 14.51
N GLU A 1047 -7.19 -2.86 14.23
CA GLU A 1047 -6.40 -1.69 13.82
C GLU A 1047 -5.40 -1.28 14.91
N ALA A 1048 -5.84 -1.29 16.17
CA ALA A 1048 -4.96 -1.03 17.31
C ALA A 1048 -3.89 -2.12 17.48
N ALA A 1049 -4.25 -3.39 17.25
CA ALA A 1049 -3.31 -4.51 17.30
C ALA A 1049 -2.21 -4.39 16.24
N GLN A 1050 -2.56 -3.95 15.03
CA GLN A 1050 -1.59 -3.67 13.97
C GLN A 1050 -0.62 -2.56 14.40
N ALA A 1051 -1.08 -1.50 15.06
CA ALA A 1051 -0.18 -0.48 15.58
C ALA A 1051 0.79 -1.03 16.66
N VAL A 1052 0.31 -1.96 17.49
CA VAL A 1052 1.13 -2.65 18.50
C VAL A 1052 2.22 -3.50 17.83
N ALA A 1053 1.86 -4.21 16.77
CA ALA A 1053 2.82 -4.94 15.96
C ALA A 1053 3.91 -4.04 15.37
N TYR A 1054 3.72 -2.71 15.30
CA TYR A 1054 4.68 -1.75 14.74
C TYR A 1054 5.14 -0.71 15.76
N GLY A 1055 5.23 -1.09 17.03
CA GLY A 1055 5.96 -0.36 18.06
C GLY A 1055 5.13 0.44 19.05
N LEU A 1056 3.79 0.41 18.94
CA LEU A 1056 2.92 0.93 19.99
C LEU A 1056 2.91 -0.05 21.19
N PRO A 1057 3.05 0.40 22.45
CA PRO A 1057 2.87 -0.48 23.59
C PRO A 1057 1.45 -1.07 23.65
N GLU A 1058 1.32 -2.36 24.00
CA GLU A 1058 0.02 -3.06 24.03
C GLU A 1058 -1.03 -2.33 24.89
N ALA A 1059 -0.63 -1.85 26.07
CA ALA A 1059 -1.51 -1.10 26.96
C ALA A 1059 -2.00 0.21 26.34
N GLU A 1060 -1.18 0.87 25.51
CA GLU A 1060 -1.57 2.08 24.79
C GLU A 1060 -2.45 1.76 23.58
N GLY A 1061 -2.23 0.62 22.91
CA GLY A 1061 -3.15 0.09 21.89
C GLY A 1061 -4.56 -0.15 22.46
N LEU A 1062 -4.66 -0.77 23.64
CA LEU A 1062 -5.94 -0.96 24.32
C LEU A 1062 -6.59 0.37 24.73
N LYS A 1063 -5.80 1.33 25.26
CA LYS A 1063 -6.30 2.68 25.58
C LYS A 1063 -6.77 3.44 24.35
N ALA A 1064 -6.15 3.26 23.19
CA ALA A 1064 -6.52 3.93 21.94
C ALA A 1064 -7.96 3.60 21.48
N VAL A 1065 -8.49 2.43 21.88
CA VAL A 1065 -9.88 2.00 21.62
C VAL A 1065 -10.74 1.96 22.90
N THR A 1066 -10.28 2.56 23.99
CA THR A 1066 -11.02 2.68 25.27
C THR A 1066 -10.83 4.06 25.89
N LEU A 1067 -9.90 4.21 26.84
CA LEU A 1067 -9.73 5.42 27.65
C LEU A 1067 -9.32 6.65 26.85
N ASN A 1068 -8.38 6.52 25.91
CA ASN A 1068 -7.94 7.67 25.10
C ASN A 1068 -9.04 8.12 24.15
N ALA A 1069 -9.78 7.18 23.55
CA ALA A 1069 -10.99 7.51 22.79
C ALA A 1069 -11.98 8.29 23.67
N ALA A 1070 -12.30 7.79 24.86
CA ALA A 1070 -13.20 8.49 25.78
C ALA A 1070 -12.69 9.90 26.17
N LYS A 1071 -11.38 10.09 26.37
CA LYS A 1071 -10.78 11.41 26.66
C LYS A 1071 -10.93 12.39 25.51
N ILE A 1072 -10.62 11.96 24.28
CA ILE A 1072 -10.76 12.82 23.08
C ILE A 1072 -12.23 13.20 22.88
N LEU A 1073 -13.15 12.27 23.12
CA LEU A 1073 -14.59 12.48 23.05
C LEU A 1073 -15.17 13.26 24.25
N GLN A 1074 -14.36 13.61 25.24
CA GLN A 1074 -14.76 14.28 26.49
C GLN A 1074 -15.80 13.49 27.33
N MET A 1075 -15.73 12.16 27.26
CA MET A 1075 -16.63 11.20 27.93
C MET A 1075 -15.89 10.28 28.93
N ASP A 1076 -14.63 10.54 29.22
CA ASP A 1076 -13.80 9.74 30.15
C ASP A 1076 -14.34 9.70 31.58
N HIS A 1077 -15.11 10.71 31.99
CA HIS A 1077 -15.84 10.71 33.27
C HIS A 1077 -17.01 9.71 33.32
N GLN A 1078 -17.51 9.24 32.16
CA GLN A 1078 -18.63 8.30 32.07
C GLN A 1078 -18.21 6.90 31.60
N MET A 1079 -17.15 6.78 30.79
CA MET A 1079 -16.77 5.51 30.17
C MET A 1079 -15.25 5.44 29.86
N GLY A 1080 -14.82 4.35 29.23
CA GLY A 1080 -13.43 4.15 28.79
C GLY A 1080 -12.52 3.44 29.79
N SER A 1081 -12.98 3.17 31.02
CA SER A 1081 -12.27 2.33 32.00
C SER A 1081 -13.24 1.64 32.97
N LEU A 1082 -12.76 0.62 33.70
CA LEU A 1082 -13.55 -0.06 34.74
C LEU A 1082 -13.34 0.63 36.09
N THR A 1083 -14.04 1.74 36.30
CA THR A 1083 -13.98 2.54 37.53
C THR A 1083 -15.37 2.72 38.13
N ALA A 1084 -15.47 2.75 39.45
CA ALA A 1084 -16.72 3.06 40.15
C ALA A 1084 -17.31 4.41 39.68
N GLY A 1085 -18.63 4.45 39.50
CA GLY A 1085 -19.40 5.62 39.02
C GLY A 1085 -19.53 5.73 37.49
N LYS A 1086 -18.70 5.02 36.72
CA LYS A 1086 -18.79 4.96 35.26
C LYS A 1086 -19.91 4.01 34.80
N LEU A 1087 -20.35 4.19 33.57
CA LEU A 1087 -21.29 3.27 32.91
C LEU A 1087 -20.69 1.86 32.88
N ALA A 1088 -21.52 0.87 33.17
CA ALA A 1088 -21.17 -0.54 33.05
C ALA A 1088 -21.16 -0.96 31.57
N ASN A 1089 -20.14 -0.50 30.86
CA ASN A 1089 -19.76 -0.94 29.53
C ASN A 1089 -18.59 -1.92 29.68
N ILE A 1090 -18.83 -3.21 29.49
CA ILE A 1090 -17.89 -4.27 29.87
C ILE A 1090 -17.83 -5.33 28.77
N LEU A 1091 -16.63 -5.80 28.45
CA LEU A 1091 -16.38 -6.93 27.56
C LEU A 1091 -15.81 -8.10 28.37
N ILE A 1092 -16.39 -9.29 28.22
CA ILE A 1092 -15.86 -10.53 28.79
C ILE A 1092 -15.39 -11.43 27.65
N SER A 1093 -14.13 -11.88 27.69
CA SER A 1093 -13.49 -12.64 26.61
C SER A 1093 -12.57 -13.75 27.14
N ASP A 1094 -12.21 -14.70 26.28
CA ASP A 1094 -11.23 -15.76 26.59
C ASP A 1094 -9.76 -15.38 26.33
N GLY A 1095 -9.50 -14.09 26.06
CA GLY A 1095 -8.18 -13.55 25.76
C GLY A 1095 -8.21 -12.04 25.54
N SER A 1096 -7.11 -11.47 25.06
CA SER A 1096 -7.03 -10.03 24.73
C SER A 1096 -7.94 -9.68 23.55
N PRO A 1097 -8.72 -8.58 23.61
CA PRO A 1097 -9.56 -8.15 22.49
C PRO A 1097 -8.77 -7.71 21.26
N LEU A 1098 -7.46 -7.44 21.42
CA LEU A 1098 -6.55 -7.10 20.33
C LEU A 1098 -6.11 -8.33 19.51
N GLN A 1099 -6.47 -9.55 19.92
CA GLN A 1099 -6.14 -10.76 19.18
C GLN A 1099 -7.33 -11.22 18.33
N GLU A 1100 -7.12 -11.42 17.02
CA GLU A 1100 -8.16 -11.87 16.08
C GLU A 1100 -8.69 -13.26 16.41
N THR A 1101 -7.93 -14.04 17.19
CA THR A 1101 -8.28 -15.39 17.64
C THR A 1101 -9.20 -15.40 18.87
N THR A 1102 -9.34 -14.30 19.60
CA THR A 1102 -10.11 -14.22 20.85
C THR A 1102 -11.62 -14.32 20.61
N GLN A 1103 -12.32 -15.11 21.41
CA GLN A 1103 -13.79 -15.15 21.44
C GLN A 1103 -14.34 -14.33 22.59
N TYR A 1104 -15.36 -13.56 22.27
CA TYR A 1104 -16.11 -12.80 23.27
C TYR A 1104 -17.21 -13.69 23.82
N LYS A 1105 -17.40 -13.65 25.15
CA LYS A 1105 -18.38 -14.47 25.87
C LYS A 1105 -19.60 -13.63 26.28
N ALA A 1106 -19.40 -12.36 26.57
CA ALA A 1106 -20.47 -11.41 26.81
C ALA A 1106 -20.06 -9.97 26.55
N ILE A 1107 -21.05 -9.16 26.18
CA ILE A 1107 -20.93 -7.72 26.01
C ILE A 1107 -21.98 -7.06 26.88
N ILE A 1108 -21.58 -6.14 27.74
CA ILE A 1108 -22.48 -5.41 28.62
C ILE A 1108 -22.48 -3.95 28.15
N VAL A 1109 -23.67 -3.42 27.88
CA VAL A 1109 -23.88 -2.02 27.46
C VAL A 1109 -24.80 -1.35 28.47
N SER A 1110 -24.30 -0.32 29.16
CA SER A 1110 -25.05 0.39 30.21
C SER A 1110 -25.70 -0.56 31.24
N GLY A 1111 -24.94 -1.56 31.68
CA GLY A 1111 -25.37 -2.56 32.66
C GLY A 1111 -26.27 -3.68 32.11
N LYS A 1112 -26.70 -3.62 30.85
CA LYS A 1112 -27.47 -4.70 30.20
C LYS A 1112 -26.53 -5.69 29.51
N ALA A 1113 -26.61 -6.96 29.90
CA ALA A 1113 -25.77 -8.03 29.36
C ALA A 1113 -26.34 -8.62 28.07
N TYR A 1114 -25.46 -8.88 27.11
CA TYR A 1114 -25.75 -9.43 25.78
C TYR A 1114 -24.82 -10.59 25.47
N ALA A 1115 -25.38 -11.65 24.88
CA ALA A 1115 -24.59 -12.64 24.16
C ALA A 1115 -24.01 -12.00 22.88
N PRO A 1116 -22.86 -12.47 22.38
CA PRO A 1116 -22.27 -12.04 21.11
C PRO A 1116 -23.06 -12.56 19.87
N GLU A 1117 -24.39 -12.55 19.96
CA GLU A 1117 -25.29 -12.99 18.90
C GLU A 1117 -25.60 -11.87 17.91
N SER A 1118 -25.74 -12.25 16.64
CA SER A 1118 -26.03 -11.32 15.55
C SER A 1118 -26.65 -12.06 14.35
N ARG A 1119 -26.89 -11.35 13.25
CA ARG A 1119 -27.25 -11.97 11.97
C ARG A 1119 -26.29 -13.09 11.57
N HIS A 1120 -24.98 -12.90 11.78
CA HIS A 1120 -23.95 -13.87 11.39
C HIS A 1120 -24.05 -15.20 12.15
N THR A 1121 -24.31 -15.16 13.47
CA THR A 1121 -24.46 -16.40 14.28
C THR A 1121 -25.76 -17.11 13.93
N LYS A 1122 -26.86 -16.38 13.73
CA LYS A 1122 -28.14 -16.96 13.26
C LYS A 1122 -28.00 -17.68 11.93
N LEU A 1123 -27.26 -17.09 10.98
CA LEU A 1123 -26.96 -17.73 9.69
C LEU A 1123 -26.05 -18.96 9.88
N TYR A 1124 -25.02 -18.87 10.72
CA TYR A 1124 -24.15 -19.99 11.04
C TYR A 1124 -24.95 -21.19 11.58
N ASP A 1125 -25.76 -20.99 12.62
CA ASP A 1125 -26.53 -22.06 13.26
C ASP A 1125 -27.52 -22.71 12.28
N LYS A 1126 -28.26 -21.87 11.51
CA LYS A 1126 -29.23 -22.34 10.52
C LYS A 1126 -28.60 -23.25 9.47
N TYR A 1127 -27.50 -22.81 8.85
CA TYR A 1127 -26.92 -23.55 7.72
C TYR A 1127 -25.96 -24.66 8.16
N ARG A 1128 -25.41 -24.60 9.38
CA ARG A 1128 -24.75 -25.75 10.00
C ARG A 1128 -25.72 -26.89 10.29
N ALA A 1129 -26.91 -26.58 10.81
CA ALA A 1129 -27.97 -27.57 11.00
C ALA A 1129 -28.36 -28.24 9.68
N ARG A 1130 -28.54 -27.46 8.60
CA ARG A 1130 -28.77 -27.99 7.25
C ARG A 1130 -27.62 -28.91 6.80
N LEU A 1131 -26.37 -28.51 6.99
CA LEU A 1131 -25.21 -29.33 6.62
C LEU A 1131 -25.25 -30.69 7.33
N HIS A 1132 -25.57 -30.72 8.62
CA HIS A 1132 -25.69 -31.95 9.40
C HIS A 1132 -26.87 -32.81 8.93
N GLU A 1133 -28.00 -32.20 8.58
CA GLU A 1133 -29.15 -32.89 7.99
C GLU A 1133 -28.79 -33.58 6.66
N VAL A 1134 -28.15 -32.85 5.73
CA VAL A 1134 -27.74 -33.39 4.42
C VAL A 1134 -26.71 -34.51 4.59
N ARG A 1135 -25.82 -34.42 5.59
CA ARG A 1135 -24.87 -35.49 5.92
C ARG A 1135 -25.53 -36.75 6.45
N ALA A 1136 -26.54 -36.59 7.32
CA ALA A 1136 -27.30 -37.71 7.86
C ALA A 1136 -28.14 -38.44 6.79
N GLN A 1137 -28.48 -37.76 5.69
CA GLN A 1137 -29.23 -38.34 4.56
C GLN A 1137 -28.35 -39.07 3.53
N LYS A 1138 -27.01 -38.95 3.60
CA LYS A 1138 -26.12 -39.71 2.70
C LYS A 1138 -25.99 -41.16 3.22
N PRO A 1139 -26.36 -42.17 2.40
CA PRO A 1139 -26.31 -43.58 2.80
C PRO A 1139 -24.89 -44.09 3.06
#